data_AF-A0AA47B4F7-F1
#
_entry.id   AF-A0AA47B4F7-F1
#
_cell.length_a   1.000
_cell.length_b   1.000
_cell.length_c   1.000
_cell.angle_alpha   90.00
_cell.angle_beta   90.00
_cell.angle_gamma   90.00
#
_symmetry.space_group_name_H-M   'P 1'
#
loop_
_entity.id
_entity.type
_entity.pdbx_description
1 polymer ?
#
loop_
_entity_poly.entity_id
_entity_poly.type
_entity_poly.pdbx_seq_one_letter_code
_entity_poly.pdbx_strand_id
1 'polypeptide(L)'
;MKSTKFKQNILAKLGISMAAAVLGMMSGANLVQNVVAASATPAAKDQTAKTTPTATSTVNNQLGFWTGTDGSCTWQYDVLTNTLTISGAKGAQLSSTPFTKEFKWAGNIEHIVFENPIQMAPDSKEKFAQLSSLQDIKGIDKVDTSNVTNMSKLFSDDSNLTSLDVSHFDTSRVTDMSQMFLGLKTTELDVSHFDTKNVVNMNGMFAFTKAKQLDLKNFNTSKVADMGSMFTNTVVTKLDLDHFDTSNVTNMANMFGEAKVTQLNLKNFNTQNVTNMSGMFANDSLTNLDLSNFDTHNVTKMNGMFEKLKKVTSLDLSNFNTQNVTTMAYMFADAPDLVKVNTTGWDTRNLTDTQYMFKNMNSLTDFDLGNLNTSKVKDMTGMFIGFNHLDQLDLSKLDTRNVISMVGMFENVSNVKKIDVSHFDVRKVTRTFNMFRKCTALSEVNLKGWNPKSLTDMANMFRNDKNLVNVDLGKLNTKNVSSMADLFRNDTKLETVDLHDWNTSKVYATARMFMDCPNLTYVNLHGWKMPKLEDSTQMFYHDKSLIGVDLSHFNIHNSQILLEAGNPKGFAVKLGHYRLRKSSGVGQGFKHIQAVGKGTIRNPKGKKYTAKQLFRLYNHSAKKSPKETYVMYNGKKPQLPKSFHF
;
A
#
# COMPACT_ATOMS: atom_id res chain seq x y z
N MET A 1 63.19 4.02 -37.00
CA MET A 1 64.06 3.73 -35.84
C MET A 1 63.78 4.76 -34.75
N LYS A 2 63.77 4.30 -33.48
CA LYS A 2 63.46 5.00 -32.21
C LYS A 2 61.97 5.31 -31.92
N SER A 3 61.26 4.34 -31.31
CA SER A 3 60.41 4.51 -30.11
C SER A 3 59.64 3.21 -29.80
N THR A 4 60.35 2.17 -29.36
CA THR A 4 59.75 0.86 -29.02
C THR A 4 60.31 0.30 -27.70
N LYS A 5 60.65 1.16 -26.74
CA LYS A 5 61.29 0.75 -25.47
C LYS A 5 60.71 1.41 -24.21
N PHE A 6 59.39 1.60 -24.14
CA PHE A 6 58.74 2.03 -22.89
C PHE A 6 57.39 1.35 -22.56
N LYS A 7 57.10 0.18 -23.13
CA LYS A 7 55.87 -0.60 -22.83
C LYS A 7 56.13 -2.00 -22.26
N GLN A 8 57.28 -2.24 -21.64
CA GLN A 8 57.65 -3.60 -21.17
C GLN A 8 57.92 -3.74 -19.67
N ASN A 9 57.56 -2.77 -18.80
CA ASN A 9 57.98 -2.81 -17.40
C ASN A 9 56.89 -2.67 -16.31
N ILE A 10 55.65 -3.08 -16.58
CA ILE A 10 54.64 -3.32 -15.51
C ILE A 10 53.97 -4.71 -15.66
N LEU A 11 54.71 -5.70 -16.15
CA LEU A 11 54.21 -7.09 -16.29
C LEU A 11 55.15 -8.16 -15.70
N ALA A 12 56.13 -7.78 -14.87
CA ALA A 12 57.11 -8.73 -14.33
C ALA A 12 57.46 -8.54 -12.84
N LYS A 13 56.52 -8.11 -11.99
CA LYS A 13 56.76 -8.01 -10.53
C LYS A 13 55.69 -8.55 -9.57
N LEU A 14 54.68 -9.27 -10.06
CA LEU A 14 53.89 -10.17 -9.21
C LEU A 14 53.73 -11.48 -9.98
N GLY A 15 54.60 -12.44 -9.67
CA GLY A 15 54.51 -13.80 -10.17
C GLY A 15 53.27 -14.48 -9.61
N ILE A 16 52.17 -14.40 -10.35
CA ILE A 16 51.05 -15.33 -10.28
C ILE A 16 50.73 -15.69 -11.73
N SER A 17 50.77 -16.99 -12.03
CA SER A 17 50.60 -17.55 -13.36
C SER A 17 49.23 -17.17 -13.96
N MET A 18 49.28 -16.73 -15.23
CA MET A 18 48.16 -16.76 -16.18
C MET A 18 47.67 -18.21 -16.33
N ALA A 19 46.83 -18.67 -15.40
CA ALA A 19 46.03 -19.90 -15.53
C ALA A 19 45.00 -20.08 -14.39
N ALA A 20 45.03 -19.30 -13.31
CA ALA A 20 44.20 -19.57 -12.12
C ALA A 20 43.25 -18.43 -11.67
N ALA A 21 43.17 -17.31 -12.39
CA ALA A 21 42.28 -16.19 -12.02
C ALA A 21 40.89 -16.25 -12.69
N VAL A 22 40.63 -17.24 -13.56
CA VAL A 22 39.37 -17.38 -14.32
C VAL A 22 38.31 -18.25 -13.59
N LEU A 23 38.58 -18.70 -12.36
CA LEU A 23 37.64 -19.52 -11.59
C LEU A 23 37.13 -18.87 -10.28
N GLY A 24 37.37 -17.58 -10.07
CA GLY A 24 37.12 -16.92 -8.78
C GLY A 24 35.94 -15.95 -8.71
N MET A 25 35.22 -15.68 -9.80
CA MET A 25 34.12 -14.69 -9.79
C MET A 25 32.96 -15.09 -10.71
N MET A 26 32.36 -16.26 -10.44
CA MET A 26 30.98 -16.54 -10.83
C MET A 26 30.33 -17.32 -9.69
N SER A 27 29.64 -16.61 -8.81
CA SER A 27 28.70 -17.27 -7.90
C SER A 27 27.48 -17.74 -8.71
N GLY A 28 27.46 -19.04 -9.01
CA GLY A 28 26.22 -19.81 -9.09
C GLY A 28 25.50 -19.87 -10.45
N ALA A 29 25.57 -21.08 -11.04
CA ALA A 29 24.63 -21.66 -12.01
C ALA A 29 24.63 -21.11 -13.45
N ASN A 30 25.56 -21.62 -14.28
CA ASN A 30 25.24 -22.31 -15.55
C ASN A 30 26.52 -22.50 -16.39
N LEU A 31 27.27 -23.57 -16.13
CA LEU A 31 28.39 -23.98 -16.98
C LEU A 31 28.53 -25.51 -17.00
N VAL A 32 27.47 -26.24 -17.39
CA VAL A 32 27.60 -27.57 -18.03
C VAL A 32 26.40 -27.77 -18.95
N GLN A 33 26.52 -27.40 -20.22
CA GLN A 33 25.98 -28.16 -21.36
C GLN A 33 26.34 -27.42 -22.65
N ASN A 34 27.14 -28.10 -23.48
CA ASN A 34 27.41 -27.91 -24.91
C ASN A 34 28.91 -27.95 -25.21
N VAL A 35 29.51 -29.08 -24.90
CA VAL A 35 30.62 -29.63 -25.69
C VAL A 35 30.21 -31.05 -26.07
N VAL A 36 30.47 -31.41 -27.32
CA VAL A 36 30.22 -32.69 -28.00
C VAL A 36 28.86 -32.82 -28.67
N ALA A 37 28.78 -32.44 -29.95
CA ALA A 37 28.70 -33.42 -31.04
C ALA A 37 28.75 -32.69 -32.40
N ALA A 38 29.95 -32.64 -32.99
CA ALA A 38 30.09 -32.52 -34.43
C ALA A 38 30.73 -33.83 -34.92
N SER A 39 29.95 -34.67 -35.59
CA SER A 39 30.47 -35.69 -36.49
C SER A 39 29.57 -35.81 -37.71
N ALA A 40 30.11 -35.32 -38.83
CA ALA A 40 30.06 -35.92 -40.16
C ALA A 40 28.78 -35.83 -41.04
N THR A 41 28.81 -34.85 -41.98
CA THR A 41 28.69 -34.97 -43.47
C THR A 41 27.31 -35.27 -44.16
N PRO A 42 27.14 -35.03 -45.50
CA PRO A 42 26.38 -33.89 -46.03
C PRO A 42 25.23 -34.28 -47.01
N ALA A 43 24.36 -33.33 -47.40
CA ALA A 43 23.92 -33.05 -48.79
C ALA A 43 22.56 -32.31 -48.93
N ALA A 44 22.59 -31.25 -49.73
CA ALA A 44 21.69 -30.91 -50.85
C ALA A 44 20.29 -30.23 -50.66
N LYS A 45 20.16 -29.16 -51.48
CA LYS A 45 19.00 -28.56 -52.17
C LYS A 45 18.16 -27.48 -51.47
N ASP A 46 18.47 -26.24 -51.84
CA ASP A 46 17.59 -25.28 -52.54
C ASP A 46 16.16 -25.08 -52.00
N GLN A 47 15.89 -23.91 -51.40
CA GLN A 47 14.72 -23.10 -51.74
C GLN A 47 14.77 -21.70 -51.11
N THR A 48 14.39 -20.74 -51.94
CA THR A 48 14.23 -19.30 -51.75
C THR A 48 13.37 -18.89 -50.55
N ALA A 49 13.88 -17.98 -49.71
CA ALA A 49 13.06 -17.08 -48.90
C ALA A 49 13.85 -15.82 -48.50
N LYS A 50 13.28 -14.63 -48.75
CA LYS A 50 13.76 -13.34 -48.23
C LYS A 50 13.70 -13.38 -46.70
N THR A 51 14.87 -13.38 -46.05
CA THR A 51 14.99 -13.23 -44.60
C THR A 51 15.84 -12.00 -44.28
N THR A 52 15.29 -11.11 -43.46
CA THR A 52 16.01 -10.08 -42.71
C THR A 52 17.20 -10.72 -41.97
N PRO A 53 18.41 -10.14 -41.99
CA PRO A 53 19.54 -10.77 -41.34
C PRO A 53 19.32 -10.80 -39.84
N THR A 54 19.27 -12.02 -39.29
CA THR A 54 19.29 -12.28 -37.86
C THR A 54 20.76 -12.41 -37.44
N ALA A 55 21.12 -11.78 -36.32
CA ALA A 55 22.48 -11.68 -35.82
C ALA A 55 23.16 -13.05 -35.61
N THR A 56 24.42 -13.15 -36.04
CA THR A 56 25.30 -14.29 -35.75
C THR A 56 26.42 -13.85 -34.82
N SER A 57 26.41 -14.30 -33.58
CA SER A 57 27.54 -14.18 -32.65
C SER A 57 28.56 -15.28 -32.94
N THR A 58 29.71 -14.96 -33.52
CA THR A 58 30.83 -15.90 -33.64
C THR A 58 31.83 -15.64 -32.52
N VAL A 59 32.01 -16.61 -31.63
CA VAL A 59 33.04 -16.57 -30.58
C VAL A 59 34.41 -16.66 -31.25
N ASN A 60 35.14 -15.55 -31.31
CA ASN A 60 36.52 -15.54 -31.77
C ASN A 60 37.44 -15.57 -30.54
N ASN A 61 38.19 -16.65 -30.36
CA ASN A 61 38.99 -16.96 -29.17
C ASN A 61 40.28 -16.10 -29.06
N GLN A 62 40.19 -14.78 -29.20
CA GLN A 62 41.19 -13.87 -28.63
C GLN A 62 40.78 -13.59 -27.18
N LEU A 63 41.61 -14.07 -26.24
CA LEU A 63 41.43 -13.91 -24.79
C LEU A 63 40.96 -12.50 -24.44
N GLY A 64 39.71 -12.38 -23.98
CA GLY A 64 39.16 -11.14 -23.42
C GLY A 64 38.15 -10.37 -24.29
N PHE A 65 37.95 -10.74 -25.56
CA PHE A 65 37.03 -10.01 -26.45
C PHE A 65 35.93 -10.87 -27.05
N TRP A 66 34.69 -10.38 -27.02
CA TRP A 66 33.57 -10.92 -27.78
C TRP A 66 33.23 -9.96 -28.92
N THR A 67 32.83 -10.48 -30.08
CA THR A 67 32.49 -9.63 -31.22
C THR A 67 31.22 -10.11 -31.90
N GLY A 68 30.60 -9.22 -32.67
CA GLY A 68 29.43 -9.54 -33.46
C GLY A 68 28.90 -8.33 -34.23
N THR A 69 27.63 -8.39 -34.60
CA THR A 69 26.92 -7.33 -35.31
C THR A 69 25.64 -6.95 -34.58
N ASP A 70 25.22 -5.71 -34.75
CA ASP A 70 23.92 -5.21 -34.31
C ASP A 70 23.38 -4.27 -35.40
N GLY A 71 22.38 -4.74 -36.15
CA GLY A 71 22.02 -4.12 -37.42
C GLY A 71 23.13 -4.27 -38.44
N SER A 72 23.57 -3.17 -39.06
CA SER A 72 24.76 -3.14 -39.94
C SER A 72 26.02 -2.62 -39.23
N CYS A 73 25.95 -2.35 -37.93
CA CYS A 73 27.11 -2.05 -37.10
C CYS A 73 27.81 -3.33 -36.65
N THR A 74 29.12 -3.23 -36.43
CA THR A 74 29.93 -4.25 -35.75
C THR A 74 30.18 -3.81 -34.32
N TRP A 75 30.24 -4.76 -33.40
CA TRP A 75 30.58 -4.49 -32.00
C TRP A 75 31.68 -5.42 -31.49
N GLN A 76 32.42 -4.93 -30.49
CA GLN A 76 33.42 -5.65 -29.73
C GLN A 76 33.21 -5.36 -28.24
N TYR A 77 33.10 -6.39 -27.42
CA TYR A 77 32.99 -6.30 -25.98
C TYR A 77 34.26 -6.81 -25.31
N ASP A 78 34.92 -5.94 -24.54
CA ASP A 78 36.07 -6.28 -23.70
C ASP A 78 35.58 -6.73 -22.32
N VAL A 79 35.76 -8.02 -22.01
CA VAL A 79 35.30 -8.61 -20.74
C VAL A 79 36.18 -8.22 -19.55
N LEU A 80 37.39 -7.67 -19.78
CA LEU A 80 38.29 -7.24 -18.72
C LEU A 80 37.98 -5.81 -18.27
N THR A 81 37.53 -4.97 -19.19
CA THR A 81 37.17 -3.57 -18.93
C THR A 81 35.67 -3.31 -18.97
N ASN A 82 34.85 -4.33 -19.22
CA ASN A 82 33.40 -4.23 -19.38
C ASN A 82 32.98 -3.16 -20.41
N THR A 83 33.78 -2.99 -21.47
CA THR A 83 33.57 -1.95 -22.49
C THR A 83 32.96 -2.54 -23.75
N LEU A 84 31.79 -2.02 -24.15
CA LEU A 84 31.17 -2.28 -25.45
C LEU A 84 31.57 -1.20 -26.46
N THR A 85 32.42 -1.57 -27.41
CA THR A 85 32.83 -0.73 -28.53
C THR A 85 31.96 -1.02 -29.75
N ILE A 86 31.37 0.01 -30.34
CA ILE A 86 30.52 -0.05 -31.53
C ILE A 86 31.15 0.74 -32.66
N SER A 87 31.19 0.13 -33.83
CA SER A 87 31.81 0.69 -35.03
C SER A 87 31.01 0.25 -36.27
N GLY A 88 31.31 0.82 -37.43
CA GLY A 88 30.65 0.45 -38.68
C GLY A 88 31.19 1.22 -39.87
N ALA A 89 30.86 0.74 -41.07
CA ALA A 89 31.09 1.49 -42.30
C ALA A 89 30.23 2.76 -42.32
N LYS A 90 30.57 3.71 -43.21
CA LYS A 90 29.78 4.94 -43.37
C LYS A 90 28.32 4.60 -43.67
N GLY A 91 27.39 5.10 -42.84
CA GLY A 91 25.96 4.82 -42.96
C GLY A 91 25.52 3.50 -42.33
N ALA A 92 26.39 2.82 -41.58
CA ALA A 92 25.99 1.69 -40.74
C ALA A 92 24.96 2.17 -39.70
N GLN A 93 23.97 1.31 -39.41
CA GLN A 93 22.85 1.61 -38.55
C GLN A 93 22.71 0.50 -37.50
N LEU A 94 22.48 0.90 -36.25
CA LEU A 94 22.11 -0.03 -35.19
C LEU A 94 20.77 -0.70 -35.50
N SER A 95 20.52 -1.89 -34.94
CA SER A 95 19.18 -2.46 -34.98
C SER A 95 18.24 -1.75 -34.00
N SER A 96 16.94 -1.98 -34.16
CA SER A 96 15.91 -1.57 -33.20
C SER A 96 15.87 -2.45 -31.93
N THR A 97 16.70 -3.49 -31.83
CA THR A 97 16.71 -4.40 -30.69
C THR A 97 17.43 -3.75 -29.49
N PRO A 98 16.79 -3.67 -28.31
CA PRO A 98 17.44 -3.23 -27.08
C PRO A 98 18.70 -4.04 -26.76
N PHE A 99 19.74 -3.41 -26.22
CA PHE A 99 20.98 -4.11 -25.85
C PHE A 99 20.75 -5.22 -24.82
N THR A 100 19.80 -5.06 -23.91
CA THR A 100 19.42 -6.10 -22.94
C THR A 100 18.82 -7.36 -23.59
N LYS A 101 18.33 -7.26 -24.83
CA LYS A 101 17.82 -8.40 -25.61
C LYS A 101 18.87 -8.94 -26.57
N GLU A 102 19.73 -8.06 -27.10
CA GLU A 102 20.81 -8.43 -28.01
C GLU A 102 21.95 -9.15 -27.26
N PHE A 103 22.29 -8.66 -26.06
CA PHE A 103 23.41 -9.15 -25.28
C PHE A 103 22.94 -9.77 -23.97
N LYS A 104 23.13 -11.08 -23.82
CA LYS A 104 22.83 -11.81 -22.55
C LYS A 104 23.62 -11.28 -21.35
N TRP A 105 24.69 -10.55 -21.60
CA TRP A 105 25.63 -9.98 -20.64
C TRP A 105 25.50 -8.45 -20.53
N ALA A 106 24.45 -7.84 -21.11
CA ALA A 106 24.26 -6.38 -21.13
C ALA A 106 24.36 -5.73 -19.74
N GLY A 107 23.90 -6.43 -18.69
CA GLY A 107 23.97 -5.94 -17.31
C GLY A 107 25.40 -5.73 -16.77
N ASN A 108 26.41 -6.28 -17.43
CA ASN A 108 27.82 -6.09 -17.07
C ASN A 108 28.47 -4.91 -17.80
N ILE A 109 27.81 -4.30 -18.79
CA ILE A 109 28.39 -3.20 -19.56
C ILE A 109 28.60 -1.99 -18.63
N GLU A 110 29.85 -1.57 -18.48
CA GLU A 110 30.23 -0.37 -17.72
C GLU A 110 30.49 0.82 -18.64
N HIS A 111 30.99 0.59 -19.85
CA HIS A 111 31.33 1.64 -20.79
C HIS A 111 30.79 1.31 -22.19
N ILE A 112 30.21 2.31 -22.86
CA ILE A 112 29.89 2.23 -24.30
C ILE A 112 30.78 3.21 -25.06
N VAL A 113 31.36 2.76 -26.17
CA VAL A 113 32.23 3.60 -27.02
C VAL A 113 31.79 3.51 -28.47
N PHE A 114 31.43 4.64 -29.08
CA PHE A 114 31.22 4.76 -30.52
C PHE A 114 32.49 5.28 -31.21
N GLU A 115 33.08 4.46 -32.08
CA GLU A 115 34.33 4.80 -32.76
C GLU A 115 34.12 5.68 -34.00
N ASN A 116 33.13 5.32 -34.83
CA ASN A 116 32.85 5.95 -36.12
C ASN A 116 31.39 6.44 -36.18
N PRO A 117 31.07 7.43 -37.03
CA PRO A 117 29.70 7.86 -37.25
C PRO A 117 28.79 6.72 -37.70
N ILE A 118 27.67 6.55 -36.98
CA ILE A 118 26.64 5.53 -37.24
C ILE A 118 25.25 6.15 -37.14
N GLN A 119 24.25 5.44 -37.64
CA GLN A 119 22.85 5.84 -37.56
C GLN A 119 22.11 5.07 -36.47
N MET A 120 21.25 5.78 -35.76
CA MET A 120 20.29 5.19 -34.84
C MET A 120 19.07 4.66 -35.63
N ALA A 121 18.49 3.53 -35.22
CA ALA A 121 17.31 2.98 -35.88
C ALA A 121 16.07 3.89 -35.68
N PRO A 122 15.14 3.99 -36.65
CA PRO A 122 13.93 4.79 -36.48
C PRO A 122 13.08 4.45 -35.23
N ASP A 123 12.95 3.16 -34.89
CA ASP A 123 12.45 2.71 -33.58
C ASP A 123 13.65 2.32 -32.70
N SER A 124 14.01 3.20 -31.76
CA SER A 124 15.13 2.99 -30.84
C SER A 124 14.69 2.98 -29.39
N LYS A 125 13.45 2.53 -29.15
CA LYS A 125 12.97 2.33 -27.79
C LYS A 125 13.90 1.41 -27.00
N GLU A 126 14.09 1.75 -25.73
CA GLU A 126 14.85 0.95 -24.77
C GLU A 126 16.30 0.63 -25.20
N LYS A 127 16.85 1.29 -26.23
CA LYS A 127 18.12 0.85 -26.86
C LYS A 127 19.27 0.75 -25.85
N PHE A 128 19.38 1.73 -24.96
CA PHE A 128 20.37 1.79 -23.90
C PHE A 128 19.79 1.55 -22.49
N ALA A 129 18.53 1.15 -22.39
CA ALA A 129 17.84 1.02 -21.11
C ALA A 129 18.34 -0.16 -20.27
N GLN A 130 18.20 -0.01 -18.95
CA GLN A 130 18.43 -1.05 -17.93
C GLN A 130 19.85 -1.61 -17.96
N LEU A 131 20.82 -0.81 -18.40
CA LEU A 131 22.24 -1.12 -18.30
C LEU A 131 22.70 -0.66 -16.92
N SER A 132 22.30 -1.39 -15.88
CA SER A 132 22.46 -0.99 -14.48
C SER A 132 23.90 -0.71 -14.05
N SER A 133 24.89 -1.27 -14.75
CA SER A 133 26.32 -1.07 -14.51
C SER A 133 26.94 0.04 -15.35
N LEU A 134 26.22 0.62 -16.33
CA LEU A 134 26.72 1.61 -17.26
C LEU A 134 27.12 2.90 -16.53
N GLN A 135 28.35 3.34 -16.74
CA GLN A 135 28.96 4.51 -16.09
C GLN A 135 29.13 5.68 -17.05
N ASP A 136 29.49 5.41 -18.31
CA ASP A 136 29.66 6.42 -19.35
C ASP A 136 29.42 5.90 -20.78
N ILE A 137 29.06 6.84 -21.66
CA ILE A 137 28.94 6.63 -23.10
C ILE A 137 29.85 7.64 -23.81
N LYS A 138 30.89 7.16 -24.50
CA LYS A 138 31.84 7.98 -25.26
C LYS A 138 31.51 7.93 -26.74
N GLY A 139 31.60 9.09 -27.40
CA GLY A 139 31.32 9.20 -28.84
C GLY A 139 29.82 9.22 -29.17
N ILE A 140 28.95 9.50 -28.20
CA ILE A 140 27.49 9.58 -28.44
C ILE A 140 27.14 10.66 -29.48
N ASP A 141 27.96 11.70 -29.61
CA ASP A 141 27.92 12.74 -30.64
C ASP A 141 28.08 12.18 -32.07
N LYS A 142 28.61 10.97 -32.22
CA LYS A 142 28.76 10.28 -33.51
C LYS A 142 27.52 9.48 -33.91
N VAL A 143 26.51 9.41 -33.06
CA VAL A 143 25.28 8.66 -33.32
C VAL A 143 24.22 9.58 -33.91
N ASP A 144 23.99 9.46 -35.22
CA ASP A 144 22.98 10.22 -35.95
C ASP A 144 21.56 9.78 -35.55
N THR A 145 20.82 10.70 -34.94
CA THR A 145 19.45 10.50 -34.45
C THR A 145 18.38 11.13 -35.36
N SER A 146 18.75 11.74 -36.48
CA SER A 146 17.84 12.49 -37.36
C SER A 146 16.69 11.68 -37.99
N ASN A 147 16.82 10.35 -38.00
CA ASN A 147 15.77 9.44 -38.48
C ASN A 147 14.96 8.78 -37.36
N VAL A 148 15.26 9.06 -36.09
CA VAL A 148 14.59 8.45 -34.94
C VAL A 148 13.18 9.03 -34.77
N THR A 149 12.22 8.13 -34.61
CA THR A 149 10.81 8.45 -34.35
C THR A 149 10.36 8.02 -32.96
N ASN A 150 11.02 7.02 -32.37
CA ASN A 150 10.70 6.53 -31.03
C ASN A 150 11.96 6.48 -30.15
N MET A 151 11.97 7.31 -29.09
CA MET A 151 12.99 7.35 -28.04
C MET A 151 12.44 6.90 -26.69
N SER A 152 11.29 6.20 -26.66
CA SER A 152 10.69 5.75 -25.41
C SER A 152 11.69 4.90 -24.62
N LYS A 153 11.88 5.22 -23.33
CA LYS A 153 12.80 4.55 -22.41
C LYS A 153 14.25 4.51 -22.84
N LEU A 154 14.72 5.38 -23.76
CA LEU A 154 16.05 5.24 -24.36
C LEU A 154 17.18 5.02 -23.35
N PHE A 155 17.14 5.72 -22.21
CA PHE A 155 18.09 5.64 -21.08
C PHE A 155 17.40 5.29 -19.75
N SER A 156 16.31 4.51 -19.81
CA SER A 156 15.52 4.18 -18.62
C SER A 156 16.30 3.28 -17.66
N ASP A 157 16.32 3.64 -16.39
CA ASP A 157 16.89 2.87 -15.27
C ASP A 157 18.39 2.58 -15.39
N ASP A 158 19.15 3.41 -16.10
CA ASP A 158 20.62 3.37 -16.13
C ASP A 158 21.20 4.01 -14.86
N SER A 159 21.09 3.25 -13.76
CA SER A 159 21.28 3.78 -12.40
C SER A 159 22.70 4.21 -12.05
N ASN A 160 23.71 3.83 -12.83
CA ASN A 160 25.10 4.22 -12.61
C ASN A 160 25.60 5.28 -13.60
N LEU A 161 24.77 5.67 -14.58
CA LEU A 161 25.13 6.68 -15.56
C LEU A 161 25.02 8.06 -14.90
N THR A 162 26.18 8.69 -14.68
CA THR A 162 26.28 9.95 -13.92
C THR A 162 26.44 11.19 -14.79
N SER A 163 26.77 11.00 -16.07
CA SER A 163 26.88 12.05 -17.08
C SER A 163 26.30 11.53 -18.39
N LEU A 164 25.53 12.37 -19.08
CA LEU A 164 24.94 12.04 -20.37
C LEU A 164 24.84 13.33 -21.19
N ASP A 165 25.57 13.40 -22.29
CA ASP A 165 25.49 14.49 -23.25
C ASP A 165 24.53 14.13 -24.38
N VAL A 166 23.42 14.86 -24.47
CA VAL A 166 22.42 14.71 -25.54
C VAL A 166 22.39 15.92 -26.48
N SER A 167 23.36 16.85 -26.39
CA SER A 167 23.39 18.11 -27.15
C SER A 167 23.36 17.96 -28.68
N HIS A 168 23.79 16.79 -29.17
CA HIS A 168 23.82 16.45 -30.60
C HIS A 168 22.55 15.75 -31.11
N PHE A 169 21.54 15.55 -30.27
CA PHE A 169 20.35 14.79 -30.66
C PHE A 169 19.44 15.63 -31.57
N ASP A 170 19.15 15.12 -32.77
CA ASP A 170 18.07 15.63 -33.60
C ASP A 170 16.77 14.90 -33.21
N THR A 171 15.90 15.62 -32.51
CA THR A 171 14.62 15.13 -32.00
C THR A 171 13.44 15.53 -32.88
N SER A 172 13.68 16.20 -34.01
CA SER A 172 12.63 16.84 -34.82
C SER A 172 11.60 15.87 -35.43
N ARG A 173 11.91 14.57 -35.49
CA ARG A 173 11.03 13.49 -35.97
C ARG A 173 10.48 12.60 -34.87
N VAL A 174 10.89 12.80 -33.62
CA VAL A 174 10.49 11.95 -32.51
C VAL A 174 9.02 12.19 -32.15
N THR A 175 8.27 11.10 -32.03
CA THR A 175 6.86 11.11 -31.64
C THR A 175 6.63 10.55 -30.23
N ASP A 176 7.53 9.71 -29.72
CA ASP A 176 7.42 9.13 -28.36
C ASP A 176 8.72 9.33 -27.58
N MET A 177 8.61 10.04 -26.44
CA MET A 177 9.69 10.28 -25.47
C MET A 177 9.32 9.73 -24.08
N SER A 178 8.32 8.85 -23.98
CA SER A 178 7.88 8.30 -22.71
C SER A 178 9.03 7.61 -22.00
N GLN A 179 9.22 7.95 -20.72
CA GLN A 179 10.23 7.35 -19.83
C GLN A 179 11.67 7.45 -20.35
N MET A 180 11.96 8.35 -21.31
CA MET A 180 13.28 8.45 -21.94
C MET A 180 14.44 8.55 -20.95
N PHE A 181 14.25 9.27 -19.84
CA PHE A 181 15.23 9.44 -18.76
C PHE A 181 14.75 8.90 -17.42
N LEU A 182 13.79 7.98 -17.40
CA LEU A 182 13.23 7.41 -16.17
C LEU A 182 14.35 6.87 -15.27
N GLY A 183 14.41 7.30 -14.01
CA GLY A 183 15.33 6.76 -13.00
C GLY A 183 16.80 7.20 -13.14
N LEU A 184 17.15 8.01 -14.14
CA LEU A 184 18.52 8.42 -14.44
C LEU A 184 19.17 9.19 -13.28
N LYS A 185 20.44 8.88 -12.96
CA LYS A 185 21.16 9.48 -11.82
C LYS A 185 22.01 10.70 -12.17
N THR A 186 22.11 11.06 -13.44
CA THR A 186 22.75 12.28 -13.90
C THR A 186 22.16 13.52 -13.21
N THR A 187 23.02 14.40 -12.69
CA THR A 187 22.58 15.64 -11.99
C THR A 187 22.40 16.84 -12.91
N GLU A 188 22.99 16.80 -14.10
CA GLU A 188 22.93 17.84 -15.14
C GLU A 188 22.45 17.22 -16.45
N LEU A 189 21.29 17.65 -16.95
CA LEU A 189 20.70 17.11 -18.17
C LEU A 189 20.19 18.28 -19.01
N ASP A 190 20.91 18.61 -20.08
CA ASP A 190 20.52 19.69 -21.00
C ASP A 190 19.65 19.14 -22.13
N VAL A 191 18.35 19.42 -22.03
CA VAL A 191 17.32 19.12 -23.04
C VAL A 191 16.82 20.38 -23.75
N SER A 192 17.48 21.53 -23.54
CA SER A 192 16.96 22.83 -23.98
C SER A 192 16.85 22.96 -25.51
N HIS A 193 17.58 22.14 -26.26
CA HIS A 193 17.61 22.15 -27.73
C HIS A 193 16.63 21.16 -28.38
N PHE A 194 15.88 20.36 -27.59
CA PHE A 194 14.97 19.35 -28.14
C PHE A 194 13.81 20.01 -28.91
N ASP A 195 13.55 19.53 -30.13
CA ASP A 195 12.36 19.88 -30.92
C ASP A 195 11.26 18.85 -30.67
N THR A 196 10.29 19.21 -29.84
CA THR A 196 9.22 18.28 -29.42
C THR A 196 7.90 18.47 -30.18
N LYS A 197 7.88 19.24 -31.28
CA LYS A 197 6.63 19.58 -32.03
C LYS A 197 5.84 18.39 -32.57
N ASN A 198 6.47 17.22 -32.64
CA ASN A 198 5.87 15.98 -33.13
C ASN A 198 5.61 14.96 -32.02
N VAL A 199 6.02 15.25 -30.78
CA VAL A 199 5.87 14.34 -29.65
C VAL A 199 4.41 14.28 -29.22
N VAL A 200 3.89 13.05 -29.12
CA VAL A 200 2.53 12.77 -28.65
C VAL A 200 2.51 12.13 -27.26
N ASN A 201 3.64 11.59 -26.80
CA ASN A 201 3.75 10.89 -25.52
C ASN A 201 5.01 11.33 -24.74
N MET A 202 4.79 11.94 -23.57
CA MET A 202 5.84 12.35 -22.63
C MET A 202 5.67 11.66 -21.26
N ASN A 203 4.90 10.56 -21.21
CA ASN A 203 4.62 9.85 -19.97
C ASN A 203 5.94 9.47 -19.26
N GLY A 204 6.13 9.92 -18.02
CA GLY A 204 7.29 9.57 -17.21
C GLY A 204 8.64 10.03 -17.75
N MET A 205 8.71 10.96 -18.72
CA MET A 205 9.95 11.34 -19.41
C MET A 205 11.11 11.67 -18.44
N PHE A 206 10.83 12.36 -17.34
CA PHE A 206 11.81 12.74 -16.32
C PHE A 206 11.55 12.10 -14.95
N ALA A 207 10.67 11.11 -14.87
CA ALA A 207 10.31 10.50 -13.59
C ALA A 207 11.54 9.92 -12.88
N PHE A 208 11.63 10.10 -11.55
CA PHE A 208 12.72 9.61 -10.69
C PHE A 208 14.13 10.11 -11.05
N THR A 209 14.26 11.08 -11.96
CA THR A 209 15.55 11.67 -12.34
C THR A 209 16.22 12.42 -11.18
N LYS A 210 17.56 12.49 -11.23
CA LYS A 210 18.38 13.30 -10.31
C LYS A 210 18.86 14.63 -10.90
N ALA A 211 18.38 14.98 -12.09
CA ALA A 211 18.62 16.29 -12.69
C ALA A 211 18.12 17.39 -11.75
N LYS A 212 19.00 18.34 -11.42
CA LYS A 212 18.69 19.42 -10.47
C LYS A 212 17.85 20.53 -11.11
N GLN A 213 17.96 20.67 -12.43
CA GLN A 213 17.26 21.65 -13.25
C GLN A 213 16.89 21.01 -14.59
N LEU A 214 15.82 21.51 -15.21
CA LEU A 214 15.38 21.15 -16.54
C LEU A 214 14.99 22.45 -17.27
N ASP A 215 15.74 22.83 -18.29
CA ASP A 215 15.35 23.94 -19.18
C ASP A 215 14.41 23.40 -20.25
N LEU A 216 13.14 23.76 -20.13
CA LEU A 216 12.06 23.27 -20.98
C LEU A 216 11.59 24.30 -22.01
N LYS A 217 12.19 25.50 -22.09
CA LYS A 217 11.65 26.67 -22.83
C LYS A 217 11.26 26.43 -24.29
N ASN A 218 11.87 25.45 -24.94
CA ASN A 218 11.65 25.12 -26.36
C ASN A 218 10.71 23.92 -26.56
N PHE A 219 10.14 23.36 -25.49
CA PHE A 219 9.21 22.24 -25.61
C PHE A 219 7.89 22.71 -26.23
N ASN A 220 7.54 22.17 -27.39
CA ASN A 220 6.21 22.32 -27.96
C ASN A 220 5.34 21.12 -27.56
N THR A 221 4.41 21.34 -26.65
CA THR A 221 3.52 20.29 -26.11
C THR A 221 2.15 20.20 -26.78
N SER A 222 1.90 21.00 -27.83
CA SER A 222 0.57 21.10 -28.47
C SER A 222 0.02 19.79 -29.04
N LYS A 223 0.84 18.76 -29.28
CA LYS A 223 0.39 17.43 -29.74
C LYS A 223 0.41 16.35 -28.65
N VAL A 224 0.87 16.68 -27.45
CA VAL A 224 1.06 15.68 -26.39
C VAL A 224 -0.29 15.25 -25.83
N ALA A 225 -0.55 13.94 -25.85
CA ALA A 225 -1.77 13.33 -25.34
C ALA A 225 -1.60 12.72 -23.94
N ASP A 226 -0.38 12.33 -23.56
CA ASP A 226 -0.05 11.73 -22.26
C ASP A 226 1.14 12.44 -21.59
N MET A 227 0.89 13.05 -20.42
CA MET A 227 1.89 13.66 -19.53
C MET A 227 1.90 12.98 -18.15
N GLY A 228 1.30 11.79 -18.05
CA GLY A 228 1.27 11.02 -16.81
C GLY A 228 2.69 10.81 -16.29
N SER A 229 2.89 11.01 -15.00
CA SER A 229 4.15 10.85 -14.31
C SER A 229 5.34 11.65 -14.83
N MET A 230 5.17 12.63 -15.73
CA MET A 230 6.28 13.31 -16.41
C MET A 230 7.38 13.80 -15.46
N PHE A 231 7.01 14.33 -14.29
CA PHE A 231 7.91 14.81 -13.24
C PHE A 231 7.75 14.05 -11.91
N THR A 232 7.22 12.83 -11.90
CA THR A 232 7.06 12.06 -10.65
C THR A 232 8.41 11.88 -9.95
N ASN A 233 8.48 12.19 -8.66
CA ASN A 233 9.65 11.96 -7.80
C ASN A 233 10.96 12.60 -8.35
N THR A 234 10.85 13.74 -9.05
CA THR A 234 12.02 14.53 -9.48
C THR A 234 12.59 15.35 -8.32
N VAL A 235 13.90 15.60 -8.33
CA VAL A 235 14.56 16.48 -7.35
C VAL A 235 14.53 17.97 -7.73
N VAL A 236 14.02 18.30 -8.92
CA VAL A 236 13.86 19.67 -9.41
C VAL A 236 12.93 20.47 -8.48
N THR A 237 13.36 21.67 -8.08
CA THR A 237 12.62 22.54 -7.16
C THR A 237 11.80 23.62 -7.85
N LYS A 238 12.09 23.92 -9.12
CA LYS A 238 11.37 24.89 -9.95
C LYS A 238 11.21 24.36 -11.39
N LEU A 239 10.00 24.43 -11.92
CA LEU A 239 9.67 24.10 -13.30
C LEU A 239 9.07 25.34 -13.96
N ASP A 240 9.59 25.71 -15.13
CA ASP A 240 8.96 26.71 -16.00
C ASP A 240 8.05 26.01 -17.01
N LEU A 241 6.75 26.22 -16.85
CA LEU A 241 5.70 25.55 -17.63
C LEU A 241 4.82 26.56 -18.39
N ASP A 242 5.22 27.83 -18.47
CA ASP A 242 4.35 28.91 -18.98
C ASP A 242 3.97 28.72 -20.45
N HIS A 243 4.78 28.00 -21.22
CA HIS A 243 4.57 27.78 -22.65
C HIS A 243 3.91 26.42 -22.96
N PHE A 244 3.54 25.63 -21.94
CA PHE A 244 2.92 24.33 -22.16
C PHE A 244 1.49 24.49 -22.67
N ASP A 245 1.21 23.92 -23.85
CA ASP A 245 -0.14 23.70 -24.36
C ASP A 245 -0.59 22.29 -23.96
N THR A 246 -1.53 22.23 -23.03
CA THR A 246 -2.08 20.97 -22.51
C THR A 246 -3.46 20.63 -23.09
N SER A 247 -3.93 21.38 -24.10
CA SER A 247 -5.28 21.25 -24.64
C SER A 247 -5.59 19.87 -25.23
N ASN A 248 -4.57 19.10 -25.66
CA ASN A 248 -4.72 17.74 -26.17
C ASN A 248 -4.43 16.64 -25.13
N VAL A 249 -4.02 17.00 -23.92
CA VAL A 249 -3.63 16.04 -22.89
C VAL A 249 -4.88 15.37 -22.32
N THR A 250 -4.85 14.04 -22.27
CA THR A 250 -5.94 13.21 -21.71
C THR A 250 -5.56 12.54 -20.38
N ASN A 251 -4.25 12.41 -20.10
CA ASN A 251 -3.70 11.77 -18.91
C ASN A 251 -2.65 12.66 -18.22
N MET A 252 -2.92 13.05 -16.98
CA MET A 252 -2.01 13.81 -16.10
C MET A 252 -1.75 13.09 -14.77
N ALA A 253 -2.02 11.78 -14.70
CA ALA A 253 -1.87 11.01 -13.47
C ALA A 253 -0.43 11.12 -12.93
N ASN A 254 -0.27 11.44 -11.65
CA ASN A 254 1.01 11.59 -10.96
C ASN A 254 2.00 12.59 -11.58
N MET A 255 1.57 13.49 -12.49
CA MET A 255 2.48 14.38 -13.23
C MET A 255 3.49 15.11 -12.32
N PHE A 256 3.07 15.56 -11.14
CA PHE A 256 3.92 16.19 -10.12
C PHE A 256 3.98 15.41 -8.79
N GLY A 257 3.55 14.14 -8.79
CA GLY A 257 3.54 13.28 -7.61
C GLY A 257 4.94 13.10 -7.03
N GLU A 258 5.11 13.32 -5.73
CA GLU A 258 6.37 13.23 -4.97
C GLU A 258 7.54 14.09 -5.49
N ALA A 259 7.30 14.99 -6.46
CA ALA A 259 8.31 15.93 -6.96
C ALA A 259 8.75 16.92 -5.87
N LYS A 260 9.95 17.49 -5.98
CA LYS A 260 10.46 18.50 -5.04
C LYS A 260 10.17 19.94 -5.42
N VAL A 261 9.33 20.14 -6.43
CA VAL A 261 8.82 21.46 -6.82
C VAL A 261 7.99 22.06 -5.68
N THR A 262 8.24 23.33 -5.37
CA THR A 262 7.54 24.03 -4.28
C THR A 262 6.39 24.91 -4.75
N GLN A 263 6.43 25.36 -6.01
CA GLN A 263 5.41 26.19 -6.66
C GLN A 263 5.24 25.79 -8.12
N LEU A 264 3.99 25.82 -8.60
CA LEU A 264 3.65 25.54 -9.99
C LEU A 264 2.83 26.71 -10.54
N ASN A 265 3.27 27.30 -11.65
CA ASN A 265 2.45 28.23 -12.42
C ASN A 265 1.65 27.43 -13.45
N LEU A 266 0.35 27.29 -13.21
CA LEU A 266 -0.55 26.45 -14.00
C LEU A 266 -1.56 27.25 -14.82
N LYS A 267 -1.42 28.58 -14.90
CA LYS A 267 -2.42 29.49 -15.50
C LYS A 267 -2.81 29.15 -16.95
N ASN A 268 -1.89 28.53 -17.70
CA ASN A 268 -2.06 28.19 -19.11
C ASN A 268 -2.47 26.71 -19.32
N PHE A 269 -2.65 25.95 -18.24
CA PHE A 269 -3.13 24.58 -18.36
C PHE A 269 -4.59 24.58 -18.83
N ASN A 270 -4.87 23.79 -19.87
CA ASN A 270 -6.20 23.51 -20.35
C ASN A 270 -6.49 22.03 -20.12
N THR A 271 -7.37 21.75 -19.16
CA THR A 271 -7.65 20.37 -18.73
C THR A 271 -8.97 19.82 -19.26
N GLN A 272 -9.63 20.50 -20.21
CA GLN A 272 -10.95 20.12 -20.73
C GLN A 272 -11.01 18.68 -21.26
N ASN A 273 -9.89 18.16 -21.79
CA ASN A 273 -9.80 16.80 -22.35
C ASN A 273 -9.23 15.76 -21.38
N VAL A 274 -8.83 16.17 -20.17
CA VAL A 274 -8.19 15.29 -19.19
C VAL A 274 -9.25 14.36 -18.58
N THR A 275 -8.95 13.06 -18.60
CA THR A 275 -9.81 12.01 -18.02
C THR A 275 -9.23 11.40 -16.74
N ASN A 276 -7.91 11.55 -16.52
CA ASN A 276 -7.19 10.97 -15.40
C ASN A 276 -6.25 12.00 -14.73
N MET A 277 -6.56 12.34 -13.47
CA MET A 277 -5.77 13.25 -12.61
C MET A 277 -5.31 12.57 -11.32
N SER A 278 -5.36 11.23 -11.25
CA SER A 278 -4.97 10.47 -10.07
C SER A 278 -3.55 10.83 -9.61
N GLY A 279 -3.38 11.22 -8.35
CA GLY A 279 -2.08 11.55 -7.78
C GLY A 279 -1.37 12.77 -8.39
N MET A 280 -2.03 13.57 -9.25
CA MET A 280 -1.37 14.64 -10.01
C MET A 280 -0.57 15.61 -9.12
N PHE A 281 -1.10 15.94 -7.94
CA PHE A 281 -0.48 16.82 -6.95
C PHE A 281 -0.16 16.10 -5.64
N ALA A 282 0.10 14.79 -5.68
CA ALA A 282 0.45 14.00 -4.49
C ALA A 282 1.87 14.33 -3.97
N ASN A 283 2.06 15.53 -3.40
CA ASN A 283 3.36 16.18 -3.28
C ASN A 283 3.53 16.91 -1.94
N ASP A 284 4.58 16.55 -1.18
CA ASP A 284 4.82 17.11 0.16
C ASP A 284 5.63 18.41 0.20
N SER A 285 6.04 18.90 -0.97
CA SER A 285 6.92 20.07 -1.12
C SER A 285 6.16 21.32 -1.57
N LEU A 286 5.01 21.17 -2.23
CA LEU A 286 4.14 22.27 -2.67
C LEU A 286 3.65 23.13 -1.51
N THR A 287 3.76 24.45 -1.65
CA THR A 287 3.31 25.43 -0.64
C THR A 287 2.00 26.12 -1.01
N ASN A 288 1.64 26.14 -2.30
CA ASN A 288 0.37 26.66 -2.80
C ASN A 288 -0.03 25.93 -4.09
N LEU A 289 -1.31 26.03 -4.44
CA LEU A 289 -1.88 25.54 -5.69
C LEU A 289 -3.02 26.48 -6.11
N ASP A 290 -2.89 27.09 -7.28
CA ASP A 290 -3.99 27.78 -7.96
C ASP A 290 -4.50 26.87 -9.08
N LEU A 291 -5.78 26.48 -8.98
CA LEU A 291 -6.44 25.55 -9.88
C LEU A 291 -7.70 26.18 -10.50
N SER A 292 -7.82 27.50 -10.44
CA SER A 292 -9.01 28.24 -10.89
C SER A 292 -9.33 28.05 -12.38
N ASN A 293 -8.34 27.71 -13.20
CA ASN A 293 -8.48 27.44 -14.63
C ASN A 293 -8.77 25.97 -14.98
N PHE A 294 -8.81 25.07 -14.00
CA PHE A 294 -9.03 23.64 -14.28
C PHE A 294 -10.49 23.37 -14.64
N ASP A 295 -10.71 22.73 -15.79
CA ASP A 295 -11.96 22.06 -16.14
C ASP A 295 -11.81 20.56 -15.84
N THR A 296 -12.71 20.03 -15.02
CA THR A 296 -12.70 18.62 -14.60
C THR A 296 -13.91 17.83 -15.10
N HIS A 297 -14.73 18.40 -15.98
CA HIS A 297 -15.96 17.78 -16.49
C HIS A 297 -15.75 16.37 -17.04
N ASN A 298 -14.63 16.13 -17.75
CA ASN A 298 -14.30 14.83 -18.35
C ASN A 298 -13.50 13.89 -17.44
N VAL A 299 -13.14 14.33 -16.23
CA VAL A 299 -12.30 13.54 -15.32
C VAL A 299 -13.12 12.40 -14.71
N THR A 300 -12.57 11.18 -14.79
CA THR A 300 -13.16 9.97 -14.23
C THR A 300 -12.36 9.40 -13.06
N LYS A 301 -11.05 9.73 -12.98
CA LYS A 301 -10.13 9.24 -11.95
C LYS A 301 -9.44 10.40 -11.22
N MET A 302 -9.67 10.50 -9.91
CA MET A 302 -9.07 11.52 -9.01
C MET A 302 -8.46 10.91 -7.74
N ASN A 303 -8.21 9.59 -7.71
CA ASN A 303 -7.65 8.96 -6.51
C ASN A 303 -6.32 9.59 -6.12
N GLY A 304 -6.17 9.95 -4.84
CA GLY A 304 -4.94 10.54 -4.30
C GLY A 304 -4.51 11.88 -4.90
N MET A 305 -5.38 12.61 -5.63
CA MET A 305 -4.97 13.81 -6.38
C MET A 305 -4.21 14.84 -5.52
N PHE A 306 -4.57 14.97 -4.25
CA PHE A 306 -3.97 15.88 -3.26
C PHE A 306 -3.39 15.13 -2.05
N GLU A 307 -3.00 13.87 -2.22
CA GLU A 307 -2.37 13.07 -1.16
C GLU A 307 -1.03 13.69 -0.71
N LYS A 308 -0.71 13.64 0.58
CA LYS A 308 0.54 14.15 1.16
C LYS A 308 0.80 15.65 0.94
N LEU A 309 -0.21 16.49 0.72
CA LEU A 309 -0.04 17.95 0.70
C LEU A 309 0.29 18.48 2.11
N LYS A 310 1.57 18.45 2.49
CA LYS A 310 2.01 18.76 3.86
C LYS A 310 2.15 20.25 4.18
N LYS A 311 2.10 21.16 3.19
CA LYS A 311 2.32 22.60 3.43
C LYS A 311 1.24 23.51 2.84
N VAL A 312 0.30 22.94 2.08
CA VAL A 312 -0.83 23.69 1.53
C VAL A 312 -1.91 23.80 2.60
N THR A 313 -2.33 25.03 2.92
CA THR A 313 -3.28 25.30 4.00
C THR A 313 -4.72 25.49 3.53
N SER A 314 -4.92 25.83 2.26
CA SER A 314 -6.25 25.99 1.67
C SER A 314 -6.27 25.55 0.21
N LEU A 315 -7.37 24.92 -0.21
CA LEU A 315 -7.66 24.62 -1.61
C LEU A 315 -9.05 25.16 -1.99
N ASP A 316 -9.11 25.88 -3.11
CA ASP A 316 -10.38 26.21 -3.76
C ASP A 316 -10.63 25.25 -4.92
N LEU A 317 -11.65 24.40 -4.77
CA LEU A 317 -12.09 23.41 -5.77
C LEU A 317 -13.53 23.70 -6.21
N SER A 318 -14.01 24.93 -6.06
CA SER A 318 -15.38 25.32 -6.43
C SER A 318 -15.68 25.21 -7.93
N ASN A 319 -14.65 25.21 -8.78
CA ASN A 319 -14.77 24.97 -10.22
C ASN A 319 -14.77 23.47 -10.60
N PHE A 320 -14.57 22.55 -9.64
CA PHE A 320 -14.43 21.14 -9.96
C PHE A 320 -15.79 20.45 -10.19
N ASN A 321 -16.09 20.11 -11.44
CA ASN A 321 -17.21 19.24 -11.81
C ASN A 321 -16.81 17.76 -11.67
N THR A 322 -17.30 17.11 -10.63
CA THR A 322 -16.92 15.73 -10.28
C THR A 322 -17.96 14.67 -10.69
N GLN A 323 -18.92 15.01 -11.56
CA GLN A 323 -20.04 14.12 -11.91
C GLN A 323 -19.64 12.79 -12.54
N ASN A 324 -18.50 12.75 -13.23
CA ASN A 324 -17.98 11.56 -13.91
C ASN A 324 -17.00 10.76 -13.03
N VAL A 325 -16.68 11.24 -11.83
CA VAL A 325 -15.73 10.61 -10.91
C VAL A 325 -16.42 9.49 -10.13
N THR A 326 -15.83 8.28 -10.18
CA THR A 326 -16.37 7.11 -9.48
C THR A 326 -15.63 6.75 -8.20
N THR A 327 -14.39 7.25 -8.02
CA THR A 327 -13.55 7.04 -6.83
C THR A 327 -12.78 8.30 -6.46
N MET A 328 -12.76 8.62 -5.17
CA MET A 328 -11.93 9.65 -4.54
C MET A 328 -11.12 9.04 -3.39
N ALA A 329 -10.77 7.76 -3.52
CA ALA A 329 -9.91 7.09 -2.56
C ALA A 329 -8.60 7.89 -2.38
N TYR A 330 -8.17 8.07 -1.14
CA TYR A 330 -6.97 8.82 -0.74
C TYR A 330 -6.92 10.30 -1.15
N MET A 331 -8.00 10.91 -1.65
CA MET A 331 -8.00 12.26 -2.26
C MET A 331 -7.13 13.30 -1.52
N PHE A 332 -7.26 13.38 -0.19
CA PHE A 332 -6.53 14.30 0.69
C PHE A 332 -5.78 13.57 1.80
N ALA A 333 -5.50 12.28 1.62
CA ALA A 333 -4.83 11.48 2.65
C ALA A 333 -3.47 12.09 3.01
N ASP A 334 -3.16 12.13 4.30
CA ASP A 334 -1.89 12.62 4.84
C ASP A 334 -1.57 14.09 4.47
N ALA A 335 -2.60 14.94 4.34
CA ALA A 335 -2.50 16.41 4.22
C ALA A 335 -2.78 17.11 5.58
N PRO A 336 -1.85 17.08 6.55
CA PRO A 336 -2.12 17.49 7.92
C PRO A 336 -2.36 18.99 8.10
N ASP A 337 -1.84 19.83 7.20
CA ASP A 337 -1.86 21.29 7.32
C ASP A 337 -3.03 21.93 6.56
N LEU A 338 -3.82 21.13 5.82
CA LEU A 338 -4.95 21.62 5.06
C LEU A 338 -6.11 21.97 6.00
N VAL A 339 -6.40 23.27 6.13
CA VAL A 339 -7.42 23.82 7.03
C VAL A 339 -8.77 23.96 6.33
N LYS A 340 -8.74 24.29 5.03
CA LYS A 340 -9.92 24.62 4.23
C LYS A 340 -9.90 23.92 2.88
N VAL A 341 -11.03 23.33 2.50
CA VAL A 341 -11.26 22.87 1.13
C VAL A 341 -12.64 23.32 0.67
N ASN A 342 -12.69 24.21 -0.31
CA ASN A 342 -13.94 24.67 -0.89
C ASN A 342 -14.44 23.67 -1.96
N THR A 343 -15.58 23.03 -1.70
CA THR A 343 -16.13 21.95 -2.55
C THR A 343 -17.48 22.29 -3.19
N THR A 344 -17.88 23.57 -3.24
CA THR A 344 -19.22 23.99 -3.69
C THR A 344 -19.59 23.56 -5.11
N GLY A 345 -18.62 23.32 -5.99
CA GLY A 345 -18.85 22.82 -7.36
C GLY A 345 -19.03 21.32 -7.49
N TRP A 346 -18.85 20.56 -6.40
CA TRP A 346 -18.81 19.12 -6.47
C TRP A 346 -20.17 18.50 -6.79
N ASP A 347 -20.12 17.46 -7.62
CA ASP A 347 -21.26 16.63 -7.98
C ASP A 347 -20.87 15.16 -7.87
N THR A 348 -20.78 14.64 -6.64
CA THR A 348 -20.26 13.28 -6.41
C THR A 348 -21.33 12.20 -6.53
N ARG A 349 -22.40 12.42 -7.32
CA ARG A 349 -23.54 11.48 -7.44
C ARG A 349 -23.18 10.08 -7.94
N ASN A 350 -22.02 9.93 -8.57
CA ASN A 350 -21.50 8.67 -9.12
C ASN A 350 -20.37 8.06 -8.28
N LEU A 351 -20.03 8.67 -7.15
CA LEU A 351 -18.97 8.21 -6.26
C LEU A 351 -19.35 6.89 -5.58
N THR A 352 -18.47 5.90 -5.71
CA THR A 352 -18.65 4.55 -5.15
C THR A 352 -17.62 4.18 -4.08
N ASP A 353 -16.53 4.95 -4.00
CA ASP A 353 -15.36 4.63 -3.18
C ASP A 353 -14.73 5.91 -2.61
N THR A 354 -14.68 6.00 -1.28
CA THR A 354 -14.09 7.09 -0.49
C THR A 354 -13.04 6.59 0.50
N GLN A 355 -12.41 5.45 0.21
CA GLN A 355 -11.40 4.87 1.08
C GLN A 355 -10.30 5.89 1.44
N TYR A 356 -10.03 6.05 2.73
CA TYR A 356 -8.97 6.93 3.25
C TYR A 356 -9.01 8.40 2.80
N MET A 357 -10.14 8.89 2.28
CA MET A 357 -10.24 10.21 1.63
C MET A 357 -9.72 11.37 2.48
N PHE A 358 -9.96 11.33 3.80
CA PHE A 358 -9.55 12.35 4.77
C PHE A 358 -8.58 11.81 5.84
N LYS A 359 -7.87 10.71 5.54
CA LYS A 359 -6.92 10.10 6.48
C LYS A 359 -5.86 11.12 6.92
N ASN A 360 -5.63 11.23 8.22
CA ASN A 360 -4.63 12.08 8.88
C ASN A 360 -4.71 13.58 8.51
N MET A 361 -5.90 14.08 8.15
CA MET A 361 -6.15 15.51 7.98
C MET A 361 -6.36 16.18 9.35
N ASN A 362 -5.26 16.53 10.00
CA ASN A 362 -5.26 17.02 11.37
C ASN A 362 -5.60 18.50 11.54
N SER A 363 -5.78 19.28 10.47
CA SER A 363 -6.10 20.72 10.61
C SER A 363 -7.42 21.13 9.95
N LEU A 364 -8.11 20.19 9.29
CA LEU A 364 -9.31 20.50 8.50
C LEU A 364 -10.47 20.88 9.42
N THR A 365 -10.91 22.13 9.32
CA THR A 365 -12.03 22.67 10.10
C THR A 365 -13.07 23.40 9.24
N ASP A 366 -12.69 23.89 8.06
CA ASP A 366 -13.59 24.54 7.09
C ASP A 366 -13.86 23.59 5.91
N PHE A 367 -14.77 22.65 6.13
CA PHE A 367 -15.21 21.67 5.14
C PHE A 367 -16.70 21.35 5.26
N ASP A 368 -17.44 21.51 4.16
CA ASP A 368 -18.86 21.15 4.10
C ASP A 368 -19.06 19.75 3.48
N LEU A 369 -19.46 18.78 4.31
CA LEU A 369 -19.84 17.44 3.86
C LEU A 369 -21.13 17.42 3.03
N GLY A 370 -21.93 18.49 3.05
CA GLY A 370 -23.17 18.62 2.27
C GLY A 370 -22.96 18.54 0.76
N ASN A 371 -21.77 18.94 0.28
CA ASN A 371 -21.39 18.84 -1.14
C ASN A 371 -20.89 17.44 -1.53
N LEU A 372 -20.75 16.52 -0.56
CA LEU A 372 -20.33 15.13 -0.78
C LEU A 372 -21.55 14.20 -0.77
N ASN A 373 -22.16 14.01 -1.94
CA ASN A 373 -23.15 12.96 -2.12
C ASN A 373 -22.51 11.56 -2.01
N THR A 374 -22.77 10.86 -0.92
CA THR A 374 -22.28 9.49 -0.68
C THR A 374 -23.31 8.40 -0.95
N SER A 375 -24.45 8.72 -1.57
CA SER A 375 -25.57 7.78 -1.70
C SER A 375 -25.25 6.51 -2.49
N LYS A 376 -24.21 6.51 -3.35
CA LYS A 376 -23.72 5.32 -4.07
C LYS A 376 -22.44 4.72 -3.50
N VAL A 377 -21.87 5.32 -2.46
CA VAL A 377 -20.62 4.85 -1.84
C VAL A 377 -20.82 3.48 -1.21
N LYS A 378 -19.92 2.56 -1.54
CA LYS A 378 -19.86 1.18 -1.03
C LYS A 378 -18.74 0.99 -0.02
N ASP A 379 -17.65 1.72 -0.16
CA ASP A 379 -16.47 1.57 0.70
C ASP A 379 -16.06 2.90 1.33
N MET A 380 -16.18 2.98 2.66
CA MET A 380 -15.74 4.09 3.51
C MET A 380 -14.56 3.67 4.41
N THR A 381 -13.83 2.63 4.02
CA THR A 381 -12.69 2.11 4.80
C THR A 381 -11.71 3.24 5.10
N GLY A 382 -11.46 3.46 6.38
CA GLY A 382 -10.48 4.41 6.86
C GLY A 382 -10.71 5.88 6.50
N MET A 383 -11.92 6.27 6.08
CA MET A 383 -12.22 7.60 5.54
C MET A 383 -11.76 8.75 6.47
N PHE A 384 -11.87 8.56 7.79
CA PHE A 384 -11.50 9.55 8.81
C PHE A 384 -10.42 9.01 9.78
N ILE A 385 -9.53 8.11 9.33
CA ILE A 385 -8.42 7.63 10.18
C ILE A 385 -7.59 8.81 10.65
N GLY A 386 -7.31 8.88 11.95
CA GLY A 386 -6.48 9.95 12.52
C GLY A 386 -7.09 11.34 12.40
N PHE A 387 -8.38 11.48 12.06
CA PHE A 387 -9.05 12.77 11.92
C PHE A 387 -9.38 13.36 13.30
N ASN A 388 -8.43 14.06 13.91
CA ASN A 388 -8.51 14.47 15.31
C ASN A 388 -9.40 15.69 15.61
N HIS A 389 -10.13 16.20 14.61
CA HIS A 389 -11.05 17.35 14.68
C HIS A 389 -12.49 16.97 14.24
N LEU A 390 -12.88 15.70 14.40
CA LEU A 390 -14.18 15.20 13.93
C LEU A 390 -15.38 15.92 14.56
N ASP A 391 -15.21 16.51 15.75
CA ASP A 391 -16.21 17.33 16.44
C ASP A 391 -16.57 18.62 15.70
N GLN A 392 -15.78 19.00 14.69
CA GLN A 392 -16.04 20.15 13.82
C GLN A 392 -16.79 19.76 12.53
N LEU A 393 -17.03 18.47 12.27
CA LEU A 393 -17.70 17.99 11.07
C LEU A 393 -19.12 17.50 11.35
N ASP A 394 -20.10 18.02 10.59
CA ASP A 394 -21.47 17.50 10.60
C ASP A 394 -21.56 16.20 9.78
N LEU A 395 -21.43 15.06 10.47
CA LEU A 395 -21.57 13.75 9.85
C LEU A 395 -22.96 13.47 9.29
N SER A 396 -24.02 14.21 9.71
CA SER A 396 -25.41 13.95 9.32
C SER A 396 -25.68 14.03 7.82
N LYS A 397 -24.75 14.63 7.06
CA LYS A 397 -24.79 14.74 5.60
C LYS A 397 -24.43 13.43 4.89
N LEU A 398 -23.79 12.48 5.58
CA LEU A 398 -23.36 11.23 4.98
C LEU A 398 -24.53 10.25 4.82
N ASP A 399 -24.81 9.88 3.57
CA ASP A 399 -25.71 8.79 3.23
C ASP A 399 -24.94 7.47 3.16
N THR A 400 -25.23 6.56 4.08
CA THR A 400 -24.53 5.27 4.16
C THR A 400 -25.36 4.08 3.67
N ARG A 401 -26.53 4.30 3.05
CA ARG A 401 -27.48 3.20 2.70
C ARG A 401 -26.92 2.11 1.81
N ASN A 402 -25.87 2.43 1.06
CA ASN A 402 -25.19 1.52 0.13
C ASN A 402 -23.81 1.07 0.60
N VAL A 403 -23.37 1.51 1.79
CA VAL A 403 -22.05 1.18 2.33
C VAL A 403 -22.00 -0.28 2.76
N ILE A 404 -20.93 -0.95 2.36
CA ILE A 404 -20.61 -2.35 2.64
C ILE A 404 -19.46 -2.43 3.65
N SER A 405 -18.46 -1.55 3.56
CA SER A 405 -17.28 -1.53 4.44
C SER A 405 -17.12 -0.20 5.16
N MET A 406 -16.98 -0.27 6.49
CA MET A 406 -16.60 0.84 7.38
C MET A 406 -15.34 0.46 8.19
N VAL A 407 -14.49 -0.39 7.63
CA VAL A 407 -13.27 -0.86 8.29
C VAL A 407 -12.40 0.33 8.69
N GLY A 408 -12.04 0.42 9.97
CA GLY A 408 -11.17 1.47 10.48
C GLY A 408 -11.65 2.90 10.22
N MET A 409 -12.94 3.14 9.93
CA MET A 409 -13.43 4.44 9.46
C MET A 409 -12.97 5.62 10.34
N PHE A 410 -12.91 5.41 11.66
CA PHE A 410 -12.46 6.37 12.66
C PHE A 410 -11.24 5.88 13.45
N GLU A 411 -10.45 4.92 12.94
CA GLU A 411 -9.28 4.40 13.66
C GLU A 411 -8.30 5.54 13.98
N ASN A 412 -7.75 5.54 15.20
CA ASN A 412 -6.78 6.54 15.69
C ASN A 412 -7.31 7.99 15.79
N VAL A 413 -8.63 8.20 15.90
CA VAL A 413 -9.21 9.51 16.27
C VAL A 413 -9.02 9.74 17.77
N SER A 414 -7.87 10.28 18.16
CA SER A 414 -7.37 10.23 19.53
C SER A 414 -7.80 11.40 20.42
N ASN A 415 -8.33 12.49 19.85
CA ASN A 415 -8.74 13.72 20.57
C ASN A 415 -10.26 13.91 20.72
N VAL A 416 -11.07 13.12 20.01
CA VAL A 416 -12.53 13.30 19.98
C VAL A 416 -13.19 12.47 21.08
N LYS A 417 -13.99 13.12 21.92
CA LYS A 417 -14.63 12.49 23.10
C LYS A 417 -15.92 11.75 22.79
N LYS A 418 -16.64 12.18 21.75
CA LYS A 418 -17.96 11.65 21.39
C LYS A 418 -18.07 11.53 19.88
N ILE A 419 -18.59 10.41 19.41
CA ILE A 419 -18.88 10.20 17.99
C ILE A 419 -20.35 9.79 17.86
N ASP A 420 -21.13 10.56 17.10
CA ASP A 420 -22.52 10.24 16.78
C ASP A 420 -22.66 9.73 15.34
N VAL A 421 -23.03 8.46 15.22
CA VAL A 421 -23.27 7.78 13.95
C VAL A 421 -24.66 7.12 13.93
N SER A 422 -25.57 7.57 14.79
CA SER A 422 -26.92 6.99 14.93
C SER A 422 -27.77 7.09 13.66
N HIS A 423 -27.48 8.07 12.80
CA HIS A 423 -28.15 8.27 11.52
C HIS A 423 -27.62 7.35 10.40
N PHE A 424 -26.50 6.65 10.59
CA PHE A 424 -25.97 5.74 9.58
C PHE A 424 -26.89 4.55 9.35
N ASP A 425 -27.29 4.34 8.09
CA ASP A 425 -27.89 3.09 7.65
C ASP A 425 -26.80 2.02 7.48
N VAL A 426 -26.75 1.09 8.43
CA VAL A 426 -25.77 0.01 8.47
C VAL A 426 -26.31 -1.33 7.96
N ARG A 427 -27.52 -1.38 7.36
CA ARG A 427 -28.18 -2.65 6.99
C ARG A 427 -27.37 -3.50 6.02
N LYS A 428 -26.60 -2.86 5.13
CA LYS A 428 -25.73 -3.53 4.13
C LYS A 428 -24.28 -3.69 4.59
N VAL A 429 -23.87 -3.05 5.69
CA VAL A 429 -22.50 -3.10 6.18
C VAL A 429 -22.17 -4.53 6.60
N THR A 430 -21.07 -5.06 6.06
CA THR A 430 -20.55 -6.39 6.37
C THR A 430 -19.35 -6.35 7.30
N ARG A 431 -18.57 -5.25 7.29
CA ARG A 431 -17.30 -5.14 8.01
C ARG A 431 -17.20 -3.81 8.78
N THR A 432 -17.00 -3.89 10.09
CA THR A 432 -16.69 -2.78 11.00
C THR A 432 -15.40 -3.03 11.80
N PHE A 433 -14.58 -3.99 11.38
CA PHE A 433 -13.27 -4.27 11.98
C PHE A 433 -12.45 -2.97 12.13
N ASN A 434 -11.84 -2.78 13.30
CA ASN A 434 -11.09 -1.57 13.68
C ASN A 434 -11.85 -0.23 13.69
N MET A 435 -13.17 -0.17 13.48
CA MET A 435 -13.87 1.09 13.17
C MET A 435 -13.55 2.26 14.12
N PHE A 436 -13.41 2.01 15.43
CA PHE A 436 -13.05 3.00 16.44
C PHE A 436 -11.72 2.70 17.14
N ARG A 437 -10.93 1.74 16.64
CA ARG A 437 -9.68 1.30 17.30
C ARG A 437 -8.75 2.48 17.62
N LYS A 438 -8.17 2.50 18.83
CA LYS A 438 -7.23 3.53 19.31
C LYS A 438 -7.84 4.95 19.37
N CYS A 439 -9.15 5.07 19.56
CA CYS A 439 -9.76 6.37 19.86
C CYS A 439 -9.58 6.71 21.34
N THR A 440 -8.37 7.12 21.73
CA THR A 440 -7.98 7.15 23.15
C THR A 440 -8.74 8.16 24.01
N ALA A 441 -9.29 9.25 23.45
CA ALA A 441 -10.13 10.21 24.17
C ALA A 441 -11.63 9.85 24.16
N LEU A 442 -12.04 8.87 23.35
CA LEU A 442 -13.43 8.50 23.14
C LEU A 442 -14.04 7.99 24.43
N SER A 443 -15.10 8.66 24.89
CA SER A 443 -15.86 8.29 26.09
C SER A 443 -17.27 7.79 25.77
N GLU A 444 -17.79 8.13 24.59
CA GLU A 444 -19.16 7.83 24.18
C GLU A 444 -19.25 7.64 22.66
N VAL A 445 -19.98 6.60 22.23
CA VAL A 445 -20.36 6.40 20.83
C VAL A 445 -21.86 6.21 20.75
N ASN A 446 -22.56 7.04 19.97
CA ASN A 446 -23.99 6.92 19.76
C ASN A 446 -24.27 6.01 18.55
N LEU A 447 -24.68 4.77 18.84
CA LEU A 447 -25.06 3.74 17.86
C LEU A 447 -26.58 3.53 17.79
N LYS A 448 -27.38 4.44 18.35
CA LYS A 448 -28.84 4.28 18.45
C LYS A 448 -29.45 4.02 17.07
N GLY A 449 -30.28 2.98 16.97
CA GLY A 449 -31.00 2.63 15.74
C GLY A 449 -30.20 1.71 14.79
N TRP A 450 -28.94 1.40 15.08
CA TRP A 450 -28.16 0.46 14.29
C TRP A 450 -28.80 -0.94 14.26
N ASN A 451 -28.99 -1.47 13.06
CA ASN A 451 -29.50 -2.83 12.82
C ASN A 451 -28.77 -3.47 11.62
N PRO A 452 -27.50 -3.86 11.78
CA PRO A 452 -26.71 -4.31 10.65
C PRO A 452 -27.05 -5.76 10.29
N LYS A 453 -27.86 -5.95 9.24
CA LYS A 453 -28.37 -7.27 8.86
C LYS A 453 -27.30 -8.18 8.23
N SER A 454 -26.24 -7.59 7.70
CA SER A 454 -25.19 -8.26 6.92
C SER A 454 -23.84 -8.31 7.62
N LEU A 455 -23.73 -7.84 8.87
CA LEU A 455 -22.45 -7.77 9.59
C LEU A 455 -21.86 -9.16 9.82
N THR A 456 -20.64 -9.36 9.35
CA THR A 456 -19.87 -10.61 9.51
C THR A 456 -18.66 -10.44 10.41
N ASP A 457 -18.06 -9.24 10.44
CA ASP A 457 -16.83 -8.98 11.19
C ASP A 457 -16.86 -7.63 11.92
N MET A 458 -16.64 -7.68 13.23
CA MET A 458 -16.53 -6.52 14.13
C MET A 458 -15.31 -6.63 15.05
N ALA A 459 -14.30 -7.44 14.70
CA ALA A 459 -13.11 -7.61 15.52
C ALA A 459 -12.38 -6.28 15.75
N ASN A 460 -11.77 -6.12 16.92
CA ASN A 460 -11.01 -4.92 17.31
C ASN A 460 -11.77 -3.58 17.22
N MET A 461 -13.12 -3.58 17.10
CA MET A 461 -13.88 -2.35 16.80
C MET A 461 -13.61 -1.22 17.78
N PHE A 462 -13.44 -1.50 19.08
CA PHE A 462 -13.18 -0.51 20.13
C PHE A 462 -11.78 -0.67 20.76
N ARG A 463 -10.89 -1.45 20.16
CA ARG A 463 -9.64 -1.85 20.81
C ARG A 463 -8.73 -0.64 21.14
N ASN A 464 -8.30 -0.54 22.40
CA ASN A 464 -7.49 0.55 22.97
C ASN A 464 -8.25 1.88 23.11
N ASP A 465 -9.56 1.84 23.31
CA ASP A 465 -10.38 3.02 23.55
C ASP A 465 -10.43 3.28 25.06
N LYS A 466 -9.27 3.69 25.59
CA LYS A 466 -8.98 3.72 27.03
C LYS A 466 -9.95 4.55 27.88
N ASN A 467 -10.68 5.49 27.28
CA ASN A 467 -11.65 6.34 27.95
C ASN A 467 -13.12 5.90 27.78
N LEU A 468 -13.37 4.84 27.00
CA LEU A 468 -14.72 4.33 26.76
C LEU A 468 -15.25 3.71 28.04
N VAL A 469 -16.34 4.27 28.58
CA VAL A 469 -16.91 3.80 29.86
C VAL A 469 -18.04 2.80 29.62
N ASN A 470 -18.96 3.14 28.72
CA ASN A 470 -20.10 2.32 28.33
C ASN A 470 -20.39 2.50 26.84
N VAL A 471 -20.83 1.44 26.18
CA VAL A 471 -21.33 1.47 24.80
C VAL A 471 -22.58 0.59 24.69
N ASP A 472 -23.65 1.14 24.12
CA ASP A 472 -24.88 0.37 23.88
C ASP A 472 -24.73 -0.44 22.58
N LEU A 473 -24.44 -1.73 22.74
CA LEU A 473 -24.36 -2.69 21.64
C LEU A 473 -25.48 -3.74 21.70
N GLY A 474 -26.32 -3.74 22.72
CA GLY A 474 -27.21 -4.87 23.02
C GLY A 474 -28.14 -5.21 21.86
N LYS A 475 -28.64 -4.18 21.15
CA LYS A 475 -29.60 -4.33 20.06
C LYS A 475 -28.99 -4.60 18.67
N LEU A 476 -27.66 -4.77 18.58
CA LEU A 476 -27.01 -5.07 17.30
C LEU A 476 -27.39 -6.47 16.79
N ASN A 477 -27.70 -6.56 15.50
CA ASN A 477 -27.98 -7.83 14.85
C ASN A 477 -26.68 -8.59 14.54
N THR A 478 -26.32 -9.54 15.39
CA THR A 478 -25.06 -10.29 15.26
C THR A 478 -25.21 -11.67 14.60
N LYS A 479 -26.37 -12.01 14.03
CA LYS A 479 -26.65 -13.37 13.52
C LYS A 479 -25.65 -13.90 12.48
N ASN A 480 -24.96 -12.98 11.81
CA ASN A 480 -24.00 -13.25 10.74
C ASN A 480 -22.54 -13.08 11.19
N VAL A 481 -22.31 -12.54 12.40
CA VAL A 481 -20.98 -12.27 12.92
C VAL A 481 -20.24 -13.58 13.21
N SER A 482 -19.04 -13.71 12.64
CA SER A 482 -18.18 -14.87 12.82
C SER A 482 -17.02 -14.61 13.78
N SER A 483 -16.56 -13.36 13.91
CA SER A 483 -15.46 -12.98 14.80
C SER A 483 -15.78 -11.72 15.58
N MET A 484 -15.43 -11.74 16.88
CA MET A 484 -15.45 -10.60 17.79
C MET A 484 -14.14 -10.52 18.61
N ALA A 485 -13.06 -11.05 18.05
CA ALA A 485 -11.75 -11.05 18.71
C ALA A 485 -11.26 -9.62 19.00
N ASP A 486 -10.63 -9.45 20.17
CA ASP A 486 -10.07 -8.20 20.65
C ASP A 486 -11.05 -7.00 20.68
N LEU A 487 -12.38 -7.21 20.67
CA LEU A 487 -13.39 -6.16 20.49
C LEU A 487 -13.16 -4.92 21.37
N PHE A 488 -12.90 -5.14 22.66
CA PHE A 488 -12.69 -4.13 23.70
C PHE A 488 -11.31 -4.22 24.35
N ARG A 489 -10.35 -4.88 23.69
CA ARG A 489 -9.06 -5.13 24.34
C ARG A 489 -8.37 -3.82 24.71
N ASN A 490 -7.92 -3.73 25.96
CA ASN A 490 -7.24 -2.58 26.56
C ASN A 490 -8.13 -1.34 26.74
N ASP A 491 -9.44 -1.54 26.93
CA ASP A 491 -10.40 -0.45 27.17
C ASP A 491 -10.51 -0.22 28.68
N THR A 492 -9.52 0.49 29.21
CA THR A 492 -9.23 0.51 30.65
C THR A 492 -10.32 1.10 31.55
N LYS A 493 -11.25 1.89 30.99
CA LYS A 493 -12.38 2.49 31.72
C LYS A 493 -13.71 1.78 31.52
N LEU A 494 -13.76 0.72 30.73
CA LEU A 494 -14.99 -0.03 30.49
C LEU A 494 -15.48 -0.67 31.80
N GLU A 495 -16.69 -0.35 32.24
CA GLU A 495 -17.20 -0.81 33.55
C GLU A 495 -18.17 -1.98 33.43
N THR A 496 -19.12 -1.88 32.49
CA THR A 496 -20.15 -2.90 32.25
C THR A 496 -20.50 -2.99 30.78
N VAL A 497 -20.82 -4.20 30.30
CA VAL A 497 -21.31 -4.40 28.93
C VAL A 497 -22.48 -5.39 28.94
N ASP A 498 -23.57 -5.02 28.29
CA ASP A 498 -24.73 -5.90 28.11
C ASP A 498 -24.85 -6.40 26.65
N LEU A 499 -24.66 -7.71 26.46
CA LEU A 499 -24.64 -8.35 25.14
C LEU A 499 -25.62 -9.54 25.03
N HIS A 500 -26.58 -9.69 25.95
CA HIS A 500 -27.42 -10.91 26.02
C HIS A 500 -28.27 -11.18 24.77
N ASP A 501 -28.66 -10.13 24.05
CA ASP A 501 -29.50 -10.23 22.85
C ASP A 501 -28.72 -10.68 21.59
N TRP A 502 -27.39 -10.82 21.70
CA TRP A 502 -26.57 -11.22 20.57
C TRP A 502 -26.79 -12.67 20.15
N ASN A 503 -27.08 -12.89 18.87
CA ASN A 503 -27.02 -14.21 18.26
C ASN A 503 -25.56 -14.56 17.94
N THR A 504 -25.01 -15.53 18.66
CA THR A 504 -23.60 -15.94 18.56
C THR A 504 -23.42 -17.31 17.88
N SER A 505 -24.45 -17.83 17.19
CA SER A 505 -24.44 -19.18 16.59
C SER A 505 -23.36 -19.42 15.53
N LYS A 506 -22.86 -18.35 14.90
CA LYS A 506 -21.81 -18.40 13.88
C LYS A 506 -20.42 -18.00 14.39
N VAL A 507 -20.31 -17.55 15.63
CA VAL A 507 -19.05 -17.03 16.18
C VAL A 507 -18.07 -18.19 16.39
N TYR A 508 -16.87 -18.06 15.82
CA TYR A 508 -15.77 -19.01 16.02
C TYR A 508 -14.63 -18.44 16.89
N ALA A 509 -14.51 -17.11 17.01
CA ALA A 509 -13.45 -16.45 17.77
C ALA A 509 -13.94 -15.31 18.68
N THR A 510 -13.64 -15.43 19.97
CA THR A 510 -13.80 -14.41 21.02
C THR A 510 -12.48 -14.12 21.75
N ALA A 511 -11.35 -14.52 21.16
CA ALA A 511 -10.03 -14.38 21.75
C ALA A 511 -9.75 -12.93 22.16
N ARG A 512 -9.26 -12.75 23.39
CA ARG A 512 -8.85 -11.45 23.94
C ARG A 512 -9.93 -10.35 23.91
N MET A 513 -11.21 -10.70 23.76
CA MET A 513 -12.30 -9.74 23.55
C MET A 513 -12.33 -8.62 24.59
N PHE A 514 -12.09 -8.94 25.86
CA PHE A 514 -12.04 -8.01 26.99
C PHE A 514 -10.67 -7.95 27.66
N MET A 515 -9.62 -8.53 27.04
CA MET A 515 -8.28 -8.55 27.62
C MET A 515 -7.83 -7.14 28.05
N ASP A 516 -7.25 -7.05 29.24
CA ASP A 516 -6.73 -5.81 29.84
C ASP A 516 -7.83 -4.74 30.06
N CYS A 517 -9.03 -5.15 30.51
CA CYS A 517 -10.10 -4.26 30.97
C CYS A 517 -10.20 -4.27 32.52
N PRO A 518 -9.25 -3.66 33.26
CA PRO A 518 -9.15 -3.80 34.71
C PRO A 518 -10.34 -3.26 35.50
N ASN A 519 -11.15 -2.34 34.94
CA ASN A 519 -12.34 -1.77 35.58
C ASN A 519 -13.63 -2.53 35.24
N LEU A 520 -13.56 -3.53 34.36
CA LEU A 520 -14.71 -4.31 33.95
C LEU A 520 -15.22 -5.12 35.14
N THR A 521 -16.38 -4.74 35.66
CA THR A 521 -16.99 -5.41 36.81
C THR A 521 -17.93 -6.53 36.37
N TYR A 522 -18.64 -6.34 35.25
CA TYR A 522 -19.67 -7.27 34.79
C TYR A 522 -19.84 -7.26 33.26
N VAL A 523 -20.06 -8.46 32.70
CA VAL A 523 -20.47 -8.65 31.31
C VAL A 523 -21.69 -9.57 31.25
N ASN A 524 -22.78 -9.10 30.64
CA ASN A 524 -23.97 -9.92 30.42
C ASN A 524 -23.85 -10.70 29.11
N LEU A 525 -23.59 -12.00 29.23
CA LEU A 525 -23.45 -12.95 28.12
C LEU A 525 -24.59 -13.97 28.08
N HIS A 526 -25.68 -13.70 28.81
CA HIS A 526 -26.80 -14.61 28.91
C HIS A 526 -27.35 -14.98 27.52
N GLY A 527 -27.70 -16.25 27.32
CA GLY A 527 -28.30 -16.72 26.07
C GLY A 527 -27.33 -16.98 24.91
N TRP A 528 -26.04 -16.62 25.02
CA TRP A 528 -25.04 -16.88 23.99
C TRP A 528 -24.88 -18.36 23.70
N LYS A 529 -24.95 -18.78 22.44
CA LYS A 529 -24.76 -20.19 22.02
C LYS A 529 -23.78 -20.23 20.87
N MET A 530 -22.55 -20.69 21.13
CA MET A 530 -21.46 -20.68 20.14
C MET A 530 -20.99 -22.10 19.80
N PRO A 531 -21.76 -22.87 19.01
CA PRO A 531 -21.40 -24.24 18.66
C PRO A 531 -20.10 -24.32 17.83
N LYS A 532 -19.73 -23.24 17.15
CA LYS A 532 -18.55 -23.12 16.28
C LYS A 532 -17.33 -22.49 16.98
N LEU A 533 -17.38 -22.23 18.29
CA LEU A 533 -16.29 -21.59 19.01
C LEU A 533 -15.02 -22.45 18.97
N GLU A 534 -13.95 -21.91 18.42
CA GLU A 534 -12.63 -22.53 18.33
C GLU A 534 -11.60 -21.80 19.20
N ASP A 535 -11.70 -20.47 19.31
CA ASP A 535 -10.75 -19.66 20.07
C ASP A 535 -11.45 -18.67 21.02
N SER A 536 -11.19 -18.85 22.31
CA SER A 536 -11.59 -17.93 23.38
C SER A 536 -10.41 -17.63 24.32
N THR A 537 -9.19 -17.77 23.78
CA THR A 537 -7.95 -17.58 24.52
C THR A 537 -7.92 -16.19 25.13
N GLN A 538 -7.68 -16.13 26.44
CA GLN A 538 -7.44 -14.91 27.19
C GLN A 538 -8.55 -13.86 27.04
N MET A 539 -9.81 -14.29 26.83
CA MET A 539 -10.96 -13.39 26.64
C MET A 539 -11.07 -12.36 27.76
N PHE A 540 -10.82 -12.74 29.01
CA PHE A 540 -10.88 -11.88 30.19
C PHE A 540 -9.52 -11.66 30.88
N TYR A 541 -8.42 -11.84 30.15
CA TYR A 541 -7.08 -11.78 30.75
C TYR A 541 -6.83 -10.42 31.40
N HIS A 542 -6.38 -10.42 32.66
CA HIS A 542 -6.17 -9.24 33.51
C HIS A 542 -7.42 -8.42 33.90
N ASP A 543 -8.63 -8.96 33.75
CA ASP A 543 -9.87 -8.28 34.19
C ASP A 543 -10.08 -8.43 35.70
N LYS A 544 -9.25 -7.74 36.48
CA LYS A 544 -9.13 -7.93 37.94
C LYS A 544 -10.33 -7.44 38.75
N SER A 545 -11.23 -6.63 38.18
CA SER A 545 -12.43 -6.16 38.87
C SER A 545 -13.67 -7.03 38.61
N LEU A 546 -13.58 -7.98 37.67
CA LEU A 546 -14.72 -8.78 37.24
C LEU A 546 -15.27 -9.60 38.42
N ILE A 547 -16.55 -9.40 38.77
CA ILE A 547 -17.18 -10.07 39.93
C ILE A 547 -17.97 -11.33 39.53
N GLY A 548 -18.27 -11.49 38.25
CA GLY A 548 -18.77 -12.75 37.72
C GLY A 548 -19.04 -12.78 36.23
N VAL A 549 -19.13 -13.99 35.68
CA VAL A 549 -19.42 -14.25 34.27
C VAL A 549 -20.25 -15.52 34.10
N ASP A 550 -21.21 -15.49 33.17
CA ASP A 550 -21.98 -16.67 32.75
C ASP A 550 -21.35 -17.29 31.50
N LEU A 551 -20.82 -18.49 31.65
CA LEU A 551 -20.24 -19.31 30.59
C LEU A 551 -21.04 -20.61 30.35
N SER A 552 -22.28 -20.70 30.85
CA SER A 552 -23.10 -21.92 30.84
C SER A 552 -23.40 -22.49 29.46
N HIS A 553 -23.33 -21.65 28.44
CA HIS A 553 -23.68 -21.99 27.06
C HIS A 553 -22.48 -21.92 26.09
N PHE A 554 -21.26 -21.82 26.62
CA PHE A 554 -20.04 -21.76 25.81
C PHE A 554 -19.55 -23.17 25.48
N ASN A 555 -19.37 -23.47 24.19
CA ASN A 555 -18.74 -24.72 23.73
C ASN A 555 -17.22 -24.52 23.60
N ILE A 556 -16.52 -24.49 24.73
CA ILE A 556 -15.13 -24.03 24.78
C ILE A 556 -14.14 -25.15 24.44
N HIS A 557 -13.47 -25.04 23.30
CA HIS A 557 -12.30 -25.83 22.94
C HIS A 557 -11.07 -24.92 23.00
N ASN A 558 -9.93 -25.40 23.54
CA ASN A 558 -8.66 -24.67 23.58
C ASN A 558 -8.64 -23.27 24.27
N SER A 559 -9.17 -23.11 25.49
CA SER A 559 -9.24 -21.78 26.13
C SER A 559 -8.29 -21.59 27.30
N GLN A 560 -7.63 -20.42 27.35
CA GLN A 560 -7.15 -19.75 28.57
C GLN A 560 -8.09 -18.58 28.93
N ILE A 561 -9.40 -18.82 28.88
CA ILE A 561 -10.45 -17.77 28.89
C ILE A 561 -10.40 -16.86 30.12
N LEU A 562 -10.09 -17.42 31.29
CA LEU A 562 -10.07 -16.74 32.60
C LEU A 562 -8.66 -16.66 33.20
N LEU A 563 -7.61 -16.75 32.37
CA LEU A 563 -6.25 -16.61 32.85
C LEU A 563 -6.10 -15.23 33.54
N GLU A 564 -5.69 -15.21 34.80
CA GLU A 564 -5.50 -13.98 35.59
C GLU A 564 -6.74 -13.04 35.68
N ALA A 565 -7.95 -13.58 35.52
CA ALA A 565 -9.21 -12.82 35.47
C ALA A 565 -10.06 -12.95 36.74
N GLY A 566 -10.51 -11.84 37.35
CA GLY A 566 -11.53 -11.87 38.41
C GLY A 566 -11.12 -11.22 39.74
N ASN A 567 -12.15 -10.75 40.46
CA ASN A 567 -12.01 -9.98 41.69
C ASN A 567 -11.57 -10.83 42.89
N PRO A 568 -10.44 -10.51 43.55
CA PRO A 568 -9.96 -11.27 44.70
C PRO A 568 -10.89 -11.19 45.92
N LYS A 569 -11.79 -10.20 46.00
CA LYS A 569 -12.77 -10.06 47.10
C LYS A 569 -14.02 -10.94 46.92
N GLY A 570 -14.25 -11.49 45.73
CA GLY A 570 -15.37 -12.38 45.42
C GLY A 570 -15.64 -12.42 43.92
N PHE A 571 -15.57 -13.62 43.34
CA PHE A 571 -15.78 -13.85 41.91
C PHE A 571 -16.63 -15.12 41.70
N ALA A 572 -17.65 -15.04 40.85
CA ALA A 572 -18.55 -16.15 40.55
C ALA A 572 -18.59 -16.50 39.06
N VAL A 573 -18.41 -17.78 38.73
CA VAL A 573 -18.52 -18.29 37.35
C VAL A 573 -19.63 -19.32 37.28
N LYS A 574 -20.60 -19.10 36.38
CA LYS A 574 -21.62 -20.09 36.04
C LYS A 574 -21.15 -20.89 34.83
N LEU A 575 -21.05 -22.22 34.98
CA LEU A 575 -20.54 -23.13 33.93
C LEU A 575 -21.63 -24.01 33.32
N GLY A 576 -22.87 -23.94 33.83
CA GLY A 576 -23.96 -24.78 33.38
C GLY A 576 -23.58 -26.26 33.42
N HIS A 577 -23.89 -26.98 32.34
CA HIS A 577 -23.57 -28.40 32.19
C HIS A 577 -22.13 -28.68 31.71
N TYR A 578 -21.24 -27.68 31.66
CA TYR A 578 -19.85 -27.87 31.24
C TYR A 578 -18.90 -27.85 32.44
N ARG A 579 -17.71 -28.44 32.26
CA ARG A 579 -16.61 -28.42 33.25
C ARG A 579 -15.45 -27.60 32.68
N LEU A 580 -14.84 -26.74 33.50
CA LEU A 580 -13.59 -26.08 33.14
C LEU A 580 -12.43 -27.10 33.14
N ARG A 581 -11.55 -27.01 32.15
CA ARG A 581 -10.29 -27.76 32.09
C ARG A 581 -9.20 -27.03 32.87
N LYS A 582 -8.17 -27.73 33.34
CA LYS A 582 -6.94 -27.11 33.90
C LYS A 582 -6.33 -26.04 32.98
N SER A 583 -6.42 -26.21 31.67
CA SER A 583 -5.94 -25.25 30.67
C SER A 583 -6.73 -23.93 30.61
N SER A 584 -7.91 -23.84 31.25
CA SER A 584 -8.77 -22.65 31.28
C SER A 584 -8.15 -21.42 31.93
N GLY A 585 -6.96 -21.55 32.54
CA GLY A 585 -6.30 -20.51 33.33
C GLY A 585 -6.82 -20.44 34.78
N VAL A 586 -7.93 -21.12 35.08
CA VAL A 586 -8.48 -21.21 36.43
C VAL A 586 -7.49 -21.96 37.34
N GLY A 587 -7.05 -21.32 38.42
CA GLY A 587 -6.06 -21.87 39.36
C GLY A 587 -4.62 -21.37 39.24
N GLN A 588 -4.21 -20.70 38.15
CA GLN A 588 -2.89 -20.03 38.09
C GLN A 588 -2.91 -18.65 38.79
N GLY A 589 -4.08 -17.98 38.84
CA GLY A 589 -4.33 -16.79 39.67
C GLY A 589 -5.21 -17.03 40.91
N PHE A 590 -5.66 -18.27 41.15
CA PHE A 590 -6.78 -18.59 42.04
C PHE A 590 -6.42 -19.67 43.08
N LYS A 591 -5.83 -19.28 44.21
CA LYS A 591 -5.38 -20.14 45.34
C LYS A 591 -6.49 -20.89 46.11
N HIS A 592 -7.77 -20.46 46.05
CA HIS A 592 -8.89 -21.09 46.78
C HIS A 592 -10.17 -21.29 45.93
N ILE A 593 -10.21 -22.37 45.15
CA ILE A 593 -11.41 -22.76 44.40
C ILE A 593 -12.36 -23.55 45.33
N GLN A 594 -13.54 -22.99 45.64
CA GLN A 594 -14.63 -23.70 46.31
C GLN A 594 -15.82 -23.79 45.35
N ALA A 595 -16.32 -24.99 45.06
CA ALA A 595 -17.66 -25.07 44.49
C ALA A 595 -18.67 -25.29 45.59
N VAL A 596 -19.75 -24.55 45.45
CA VAL A 596 -20.71 -24.43 46.51
C VAL A 596 -21.93 -25.21 46.07
N GLY A 597 -22.12 -26.37 46.71
CA GLY A 597 -23.40 -27.05 46.73
C GLY A 597 -24.30 -26.47 47.82
N LYS A 598 -25.47 -25.97 47.41
CA LYS A 598 -26.56 -25.39 48.22
C LYS A 598 -26.14 -24.31 49.23
N GLY A 599 -26.24 -23.05 48.79
CA GLY A 599 -26.16 -21.85 49.65
C GLY A 599 -26.26 -20.54 48.87
N THR A 600 -27.38 -20.33 48.15
CA THR A 600 -27.77 -19.13 47.35
C THR A 600 -26.96 -18.89 46.06
N ILE A 601 -27.52 -19.02 44.86
CA ILE A 601 -28.88 -18.61 44.41
C ILE A 601 -29.78 -19.85 44.13
N ARG A 602 -31.04 -19.86 44.58
CA ARG A 602 -31.93 -21.05 44.74
C ARG A 602 -32.56 -21.49 43.39
N ASN A 603 -33.00 -22.73 43.03
CA ASN A 603 -32.84 -24.19 43.33
C ASN A 603 -33.80 -24.94 42.33
N PRO A 604 -33.54 -26.16 41.74
CA PRO A 604 -33.76 -27.47 42.41
C PRO A 604 -32.76 -28.63 42.09
N LYS A 605 -32.47 -29.49 43.10
CA LYS A 605 -31.89 -30.88 43.10
C LYS A 605 -30.45 -31.14 43.65
N GLY A 606 -30.01 -30.29 44.58
CA GLY A 606 -29.05 -30.54 45.69
C GLY A 606 -28.14 -31.78 45.74
N LYS A 607 -26.89 -31.66 45.27
CA LYS A 607 -25.76 -32.51 45.71
C LYS A 607 -24.55 -31.61 46.02
N LYS A 608 -23.88 -31.80 47.16
CA LYS A 608 -22.68 -31.05 47.57
C LYS A 608 -21.42 -31.76 47.05
N TYR A 609 -20.41 -30.99 46.63
CA TYR A 609 -19.11 -31.52 46.21
C TYR A 609 -18.01 -31.03 47.16
N THR A 610 -17.10 -31.92 47.56
CA THR A 610 -15.90 -31.56 48.34
C THR A 610 -14.84 -30.90 47.44
N ALA A 611 -13.92 -30.12 48.02
CA ALA A 611 -12.80 -29.52 47.28
C ALA A 611 -12.01 -30.54 46.43
N LYS A 612 -11.83 -31.76 46.97
CA LYS A 612 -11.18 -32.88 46.28
C LYS A 612 -12.02 -33.46 45.12
N GLN A 613 -13.35 -33.52 45.28
CA GLN A 613 -14.26 -33.94 44.21
C GLN A 613 -14.28 -32.90 43.07
N LEU A 614 -14.21 -31.61 43.42
CA LEU A 614 -14.12 -30.52 42.44
C LEU A 614 -12.81 -30.47 41.71
N PHE A 615 -11.70 -30.68 42.42
CA PHE A 615 -10.39 -30.80 41.82
C PHE A 615 -10.33 -31.97 40.82
N ARG A 616 -11.01 -33.09 41.10
CA ARG A 616 -11.16 -34.21 40.14
C ARG A 616 -12.09 -33.89 38.97
N LEU A 617 -13.17 -33.13 39.19
CA LEU A 617 -14.06 -32.65 38.12
C LEU A 617 -13.32 -31.69 37.16
N TYR A 618 -12.43 -30.87 37.70
CA TYR A 618 -11.59 -29.88 37.01
C TYR A 618 -10.47 -30.50 36.15
N ASN A 619 -9.99 -31.68 36.53
CA ASN A 619 -8.89 -32.37 35.84
C ASN A 619 -9.33 -33.35 34.73
N HIS A 620 -10.64 -33.53 34.48
CA HIS A 620 -11.13 -34.42 33.42
C HIS A 620 -11.45 -33.67 32.12
N SER A 621 -11.13 -34.31 30.98
CA SER A 621 -11.48 -33.83 29.64
C SER A 621 -12.98 -33.49 29.54
N ALA A 622 -13.30 -32.38 28.87
CA ALA A 622 -14.63 -31.78 28.79
C ALA A 622 -15.73 -32.82 28.48
N LYS A 623 -16.45 -33.26 29.51
CA LYS A 623 -17.68 -34.06 29.39
C LYS A 623 -18.81 -33.28 30.05
N LYS A 624 -20.00 -33.35 29.45
CA LYS A 624 -21.24 -32.79 30.00
C LYS A 624 -21.42 -33.26 31.45
N SER A 625 -21.50 -32.33 32.38
CA SER A 625 -21.90 -32.57 33.75
C SER A 625 -23.41 -32.81 33.79
N PRO A 626 -23.89 -33.84 34.50
CA PRO A 626 -25.33 -34.07 34.67
C PRO A 626 -26.00 -33.00 35.55
N LYS A 627 -25.24 -32.08 36.16
CA LYS A 627 -25.74 -31.00 37.01
C LYS A 627 -25.04 -29.69 36.66
N GLU A 628 -25.78 -28.58 36.80
CA GLU A 628 -25.21 -27.24 36.70
C GLU A 628 -24.09 -27.02 37.71
N THR A 629 -23.00 -26.40 37.26
CA THR A 629 -21.82 -26.14 38.07
C THR A 629 -21.60 -24.65 38.24
N TYR A 630 -21.38 -24.25 39.48
CA TYR A 630 -21.00 -22.89 39.87
C TYR A 630 -19.65 -22.94 40.57
N VAL A 631 -18.77 -22.01 40.22
CA VAL A 631 -17.48 -21.83 40.89
C VAL A 631 -17.52 -20.50 41.61
N MET A 632 -17.28 -20.51 42.92
CA MET A 632 -17.10 -19.28 43.70
C MET A 632 -15.67 -19.23 44.22
N TYR A 633 -15.09 -18.04 44.15
CA TYR A 633 -13.76 -17.79 44.65
C TYR A 633 -13.82 -17.15 46.04
N ASN A 634 -13.00 -17.62 46.98
CA ASN A 634 -12.91 -17.17 48.38
C ASN A 634 -14.16 -17.34 49.27
N GLY A 635 -15.15 -18.15 48.86
CA GLY A 635 -16.31 -18.52 49.69
C GLY A 635 -17.27 -17.36 50.06
N LYS A 636 -16.95 -16.12 49.67
CA LYS A 636 -17.79 -14.94 49.83
C LYS A 636 -18.68 -14.79 48.61
N LYS A 637 -19.98 -14.70 48.83
CA LYS A 637 -20.95 -14.42 47.78
C LYS A 637 -20.72 -12.98 47.27
N PRO A 638 -20.35 -12.77 45.99
CA PRO A 638 -20.28 -11.43 45.45
C PRO A 638 -21.67 -10.78 45.45
N GLN A 639 -21.74 -9.47 45.67
CA GLN A 639 -22.96 -8.70 45.42
C GLN A 639 -23.09 -8.54 43.91
N LEU A 640 -23.97 -9.32 43.30
CA LEU A 640 -24.17 -9.31 41.85
C LEU A 640 -25.25 -8.30 41.46
N PRO A 641 -25.14 -7.65 40.28
CA PRO A 641 -26.17 -6.76 39.76
C PRO A 641 -27.54 -7.45 39.67
N LYS A 642 -28.64 -6.70 39.77
CA LYS A 642 -30.00 -7.26 39.62
C LYS A 642 -30.24 -7.92 38.26
N SER A 643 -29.53 -7.48 37.21
CA SER A 643 -29.51 -8.07 35.87
C SER A 643 -28.76 -9.41 35.80
N PHE A 644 -28.04 -9.79 36.86
CA PHE A 644 -27.32 -11.05 36.95
C PHE A 644 -28.30 -12.19 37.28
N HIS A 645 -28.87 -12.79 36.24
CA HIS A 645 -29.69 -13.99 36.36
C HIS A 645 -28.80 -15.24 36.47
N PHE A 646 -28.89 -15.93 37.61
CA PHE A 646 -28.20 -17.20 37.83
C PHE A 646 -28.87 -18.42 37.23
#